data_AF-A0A024SI13-F1
#
_entry.id   AF-A0A024SI13-F1
#
_cell.length_a   1.000
_cell.length_b   1.000
_cell.length_c   1.000
_cell.angle_alpha   90.00
_cell.angle_beta   90.00
_cell.angle_gamma   90.00
#
_symmetry.space_group_name_H-M   'P 1'
#
loop_
_entity.id
_entity.type
_entity.pdbx_description
1 polymer ?
#
loop_
_entity_poly.entity_id
_entity_poly.type
_entity_poly.pdbx_seq_one_letter_code
_entity_poly.pdbx_strand_id
1 'polypeptide(L)'
;MASPDNLRRFLEPLSIDVDRAHELSRGFLANFRDLAANSKDQGGTNLRVGFIELHGNDPDPSSRVQRPLEKSWPIDNHLKNDNANSLFSWIGRCIADVVAEGCKTLGVPNDRPLPLGVTFSFPMEQRSVSHALLMDMGKGFALPPGIDLGAHIEQGYAEFRGADLPPLKVTAIANDAVSTLVAGIFSYGGTEHHRAAMALILGTGSNATVPLKLDLLHPSKRPQTVSFVPGEDVADAKIAVNTEWSINGTLPPMLEANLVTKWDEALSLQNERPGFQPLEYMTAGRYLGELGRIILVDYLVTECRLPVETLPRKLLEKESLTTTFLSHYKPLEPLSALLEKLRRQLPEDAGSGFAWTEELAAALYHIAKAIEVRAAGIIAAAIVALLTLADELPESMDGEDGGTTSPVRELGVGYTGGCIVHFQDYLADCQRFLDQLLSRRYGEEGKLRVVLKPCHDGGVTGAGILVVAEALSRQNGNPSTQQSHPSNINSSNTIKDNVTGIPEPTETSPLLHRTSSSSSSTSSSAPPSATHQPYLLLSSTHPTRFRLIFGQILTAQFLASFDGTLLASSHPVITSHFAAANAASWLSTAFLLTTTASQPLLGRLSDAVGRKPLFVASLLVFAAATAWCALAGSIGSFVAARAVCGLGAGGAMTLGAILTSDLVPIERRGNYQSYVNVTFGAGSALGAALGGAMADTLGWRGEFAVQVLPILLCAAVAFLVIPDDIGLVGGKPRRRVWDALGEFDFGGSAALTVATTSAILGLNFGGNIYPWSHPIVIAALSISAISFPTFLYIESRVPLPIMPLHLIRKAPRANLLLSNFIAAILSNSILFNIPLYFQAVLLSSATSSGLRLALPSAIASITGASTGFAITYTRRLKWPVVAGTTFYLVGCILLALLRRGMSPAAYLLVLVPQSIGQGFQFPGTFMAILASSTQAEQAVVTSTLILWRCVGLVLGVAMSSLVVQNALVHYLGVFVVDGPDKEDVVRRVRKSVEAVAELEEPYREMVVRSYEAALRLTFVLCAVLAAIAVVVVLPMRLPRLGQASRKL
;
A
#
# COMPACT_ATOMS: atom_id res chain seq x y z
N MET A 1 -35.31 -20.64 22.73
CA MET A 1 -34.67 -19.33 22.52
C MET A 1 -34.48 -18.69 23.88
N ALA A 2 -33.26 -18.24 24.19
CA ALA A 2 -32.92 -17.68 25.49
C ALA A 2 -33.57 -16.30 25.67
N SER A 3 -34.17 -16.03 26.83
CA SER A 3 -34.79 -14.73 27.10
C SER A 3 -33.72 -13.63 27.26
N PRO A 4 -34.05 -12.34 27.13
CA PRO A 4 -33.15 -11.24 27.47
C PRO A 4 -32.58 -11.34 28.90
N ASP A 5 -33.35 -11.92 29.82
CA ASP A 5 -32.92 -12.18 31.20
C ASP A 5 -31.83 -13.28 31.28
N ASN A 6 -31.87 -14.29 30.40
CA ASN A 6 -30.83 -15.31 30.33
C ASN A 6 -29.50 -14.70 29.84
N LEU A 7 -29.56 -13.81 28.84
CA LEU A 7 -28.36 -13.10 28.39
C LEU A 7 -27.78 -12.21 29.49
N ARG A 8 -28.63 -11.51 30.26
CA ARG A 8 -28.17 -10.69 31.39
C ARG A 8 -27.47 -11.53 32.47
N ARG A 9 -28.05 -12.68 32.85
CA ARG A 9 -27.41 -13.62 33.79
C ARG A 9 -26.12 -14.20 33.24
N PHE A 10 -26.11 -14.55 31.95
CA PHE A 10 -24.91 -15.05 31.29
C PHE A 10 -23.77 -14.02 31.30
N LEU A 11 -24.07 -12.74 31.09
CA LEU A 11 -23.09 -11.65 31.10
C LEU A 11 -22.80 -11.09 32.51
N GLU A 12 -23.46 -11.57 33.56
CA GLU A 12 -23.24 -11.15 34.95
C GLU A 12 -21.76 -11.18 35.38
N PRO A 13 -20.92 -12.17 34.97
CA PRO A 13 -19.50 -12.16 35.29
C PRO A 13 -18.72 -10.96 34.70
N LEU A 14 -19.22 -10.32 33.64
CA LEU A 14 -18.62 -9.10 33.08
C LEU A 14 -19.08 -7.82 33.78
N SER A 15 -20.11 -7.90 34.62
CA SER A 15 -20.67 -6.71 35.28
C SER A 15 -19.63 -6.07 36.20
N ILE A 16 -19.58 -4.74 36.18
CA ILE A 16 -18.83 -3.94 37.12
C ILE A 16 -19.73 -2.79 37.57
N ASP A 17 -19.82 -2.60 38.88
CA ASP A 17 -20.48 -1.47 39.50
C ASP A 17 -19.45 -0.53 40.13
N VAL A 18 -19.94 0.57 40.70
CA VAL A 18 -19.09 1.61 41.28
C VAL A 18 -18.34 1.09 42.52
N ASP A 19 -18.96 0.21 43.32
CA ASP A 19 -18.32 -0.33 44.52
C ASP A 19 -17.17 -1.29 44.16
N ARG A 20 -17.37 -2.19 43.19
CA ARG A 20 -16.30 -3.05 42.67
C ARG A 20 -15.20 -2.27 41.98
N ALA A 21 -15.54 -1.23 41.21
CA ALA A 21 -14.55 -0.34 40.62
C ALA A 21 -13.75 0.44 41.71
N HIS A 22 -14.40 0.79 42.82
CA HIS A 22 -13.76 1.47 43.95
C HIS A 22 -12.79 0.53 44.69
N GLU A 23 -13.19 -0.71 44.95
CA GLU A 23 -12.30 -1.75 45.51
C GLU A 23 -11.11 -2.03 44.58
N LEU A 24 -11.37 -2.16 43.28
CA LEU A 24 -10.34 -2.33 42.26
C LEU A 24 -9.35 -1.16 42.26
N SER A 25 -9.81 0.08 42.44
CA SER A 25 -8.94 1.26 42.50
C SER A 25 -7.97 1.19 43.70
N ARG A 26 -8.40 0.65 44.84
CA ARG A 26 -7.53 0.43 46.01
C ARG A 26 -6.52 -0.69 45.76
N GLY A 27 -6.95 -1.79 45.15
CA GLY A 27 -6.05 -2.88 44.79
C GLY A 27 -5.00 -2.46 43.75
N PHE A 28 -5.39 -1.67 42.75
CA PHE A 28 -4.44 -1.06 41.81
C PHE A 28 -3.49 -0.09 42.51
N LEU A 29 -3.96 0.74 43.44
CA LEU A 29 -3.10 1.65 44.20
C LEU A 29 -2.02 0.90 44.98
N ALA A 30 -2.37 -0.20 45.66
CA ALA A 30 -1.40 -1.03 46.38
C ALA A 30 -0.33 -1.60 45.42
N ASN A 31 -0.75 -2.11 44.26
CA ASN A 31 0.19 -2.72 43.32
C ASN A 31 1.02 -1.71 42.53
N PHE A 32 0.49 -0.52 42.23
CA PHE A 32 1.27 0.53 41.59
C PHE A 32 2.36 1.10 42.51
N ARG A 33 2.17 1.07 43.83
CA ARG A 33 3.25 1.36 44.81
C ARG A 33 4.41 0.37 44.67
N ASP A 34 4.10 -0.91 44.51
CA ASP A 34 5.12 -1.94 44.29
C ASP A 34 5.76 -1.88 42.90
N LEU A 35 4.99 -1.52 41.86
CA LEU A 35 5.48 -1.41 40.48
C LEU A 35 6.44 -0.23 40.26
N ALA A 36 6.23 0.88 40.99
CA ALA A 36 7.20 1.99 41.02
C ALA A 36 8.61 1.49 41.36
N ALA A 37 8.74 0.36 42.06
CA ALA A 37 10.03 -0.27 42.35
C ALA A 37 10.65 -1.10 41.21
N ASN A 38 9.89 -1.72 40.29
CA ASN A 38 10.44 -2.63 39.25
C ASN A 38 9.54 -2.73 38.00
N SER A 39 9.93 -2.14 36.86
CA SER A 39 9.21 -2.33 35.58
C SER A 39 10.10 -1.97 34.37
N LYS A 40 9.78 -2.57 33.20
CA LYS A 40 10.40 -2.37 31.86
C LYS A 40 9.29 -2.33 30.80
N ASP A 41 9.50 -1.55 29.74
CA ASP A 41 8.44 -1.03 28.85
C ASP A 41 8.25 -1.79 27.52
N GLN A 42 7.15 -1.61 26.77
CA GLN A 42 7.04 -2.11 25.37
C GLN A 42 6.01 -1.35 24.49
N GLY A 43 6.41 -0.72 23.37
CA GLY A 43 5.50 0.09 22.52
C GLY A 43 5.51 -0.17 20.99
N GLY A 44 5.09 0.82 20.19
CA GLY A 44 4.37 0.69 18.89
C GLY A 44 5.17 0.68 17.57
N THR A 45 4.47 0.92 16.45
CA THR A 45 4.83 0.41 15.11
C THR A 45 5.00 1.42 13.96
N ASN A 46 4.99 2.75 14.18
CA ASN A 46 5.06 3.78 13.13
C ASN A 46 6.04 4.93 13.45
N LEU A 47 6.68 5.54 12.45
CA LEU A 47 7.61 6.68 12.60
C LEU A 47 6.96 7.99 12.11
N ARG A 48 7.08 9.07 12.90
CA ARG A 48 6.63 10.43 12.54
C ARG A 48 7.73 11.44 12.84
N VAL A 49 7.92 12.43 11.96
CA VAL A 49 8.90 13.50 12.13
C VAL A 49 8.30 14.83 11.68
N GLY A 50 8.47 15.88 12.46
CA GLY A 50 7.94 17.21 12.12
C GLY A 50 8.62 18.35 12.87
N PHE A 51 8.51 19.56 12.31
CA PHE A 51 8.83 20.81 13.00
C PHE A 51 7.65 21.28 13.82
N ILE A 52 7.95 21.86 14.97
CA ILE A 52 6.97 22.44 15.88
C ILE A 52 7.39 23.87 16.19
N GLU A 53 6.42 24.77 16.11
CA GLU A 53 6.52 26.13 16.60
C GLU A 53 5.65 26.27 17.84
N LEU A 54 6.24 26.80 18.91
CA LEU A 54 5.54 27.07 20.16
C LEU A 54 5.31 28.57 20.27
N HIS A 55 4.04 29.00 20.27
CA HIS A 55 3.65 30.41 20.27
C HIS A 55 3.35 30.97 21.68
N GLY A 56 3.70 30.23 22.74
CA GLY A 56 3.59 30.68 24.14
C GLY A 56 2.14 30.81 24.64
N ASN A 57 1.88 31.78 25.52
CA ASN A 57 0.60 32.00 26.21
C ASN A 57 -0.48 32.66 25.31
N ASP A 58 -0.74 32.09 24.14
CA ASP A 58 -1.89 32.49 23.34
C ASP A 58 -3.20 32.13 24.08
N PRO A 59 -4.18 33.04 24.21
CA PRO A 59 -5.47 32.75 24.80
C PRO A 59 -6.25 31.64 24.08
N ASP A 60 -6.00 31.38 22.79
CA ASP A 60 -6.54 30.23 22.08
C ASP A 60 -5.62 29.00 22.24
N PRO A 61 -6.04 27.93 22.94
CA PRO A 61 -5.21 26.74 23.13
C PRO A 61 -4.79 26.06 21.82
N SER A 62 -5.56 26.25 20.74
CA SER A 62 -5.30 25.64 19.43
C SER A 62 -4.22 26.35 18.62
N SER A 63 -3.89 27.61 18.95
CA SER A 63 -2.82 28.37 18.30
C SER A 63 -1.49 28.32 19.06
N ARG A 64 -1.47 27.83 20.31
CA ARG A 64 -0.25 27.70 21.14
C ARG A 64 0.82 26.79 20.53
N VAL A 65 0.41 25.80 19.74
CA VAL A 65 1.31 24.88 19.03
C VAL A 65 0.94 24.88 17.56
N GLN A 66 1.90 25.20 16.71
CA GLN A 66 1.77 25.04 15.26
C GLN A 66 2.73 23.95 14.77
N ARG A 67 2.26 23.17 13.80
CA ARG A 67 3.04 22.12 13.14
C ARG A 67 3.23 22.51 11.68
N PRO A 68 4.16 23.43 11.40
CA PRO A 68 4.34 23.96 10.04
C PRO A 68 4.76 22.89 9.03
N LEU A 69 5.34 21.78 9.50
CA LEU A 69 5.78 20.68 8.64
C LEU A 69 5.78 19.36 9.41
N GLU A 70 4.95 18.39 9.00
CA GLU A 70 4.96 17.03 9.55
C GLU A 70 4.88 16.00 8.42
N LYS A 71 5.65 14.92 8.56
CA LYS A 71 5.61 13.76 7.68
C LYS A 71 5.55 12.48 8.51
N SER A 72 4.85 11.47 7.98
CA SER A 72 4.73 10.15 8.61
C SER A 72 5.10 9.05 7.61
N TRP A 73 5.70 7.99 8.14
CA TRP A 73 6.11 6.82 7.36
C TRP A 73 5.71 5.54 8.10
N PRO A 74 5.11 4.55 7.42
CA PRO A 74 4.98 3.21 7.97
C PRO A 74 6.37 2.57 8.11
N ILE A 75 6.64 1.90 9.23
CA ILE A 75 7.87 1.12 9.41
C ILE A 75 7.65 -0.23 8.74
N ASP A 76 8.35 -0.48 7.63
CA ASP A 76 8.24 -1.72 6.89
C ASP A 76 8.67 -2.94 7.73
N ASN A 77 8.00 -4.08 7.55
CA ASN A 77 8.27 -5.30 8.34
C ASN A 77 9.72 -5.79 8.26
N HIS A 78 10.43 -5.39 7.22
CA HIS A 78 11.83 -5.71 7.06
C HIS A 78 12.70 -4.91 8.04
N LEU A 79 12.47 -3.60 8.20
CA LEU A 79 13.19 -2.73 9.14
C LEU A 79 12.99 -3.14 10.59
N LYS A 80 11.92 -3.89 10.86
CA LYS A 80 11.68 -4.50 12.16
C LYS A 80 12.63 -5.68 12.39
N ASN A 81 12.85 -6.52 11.38
CA ASN A 81 13.59 -7.79 11.52
C ASN A 81 15.08 -7.72 11.15
N ASP A 82 15.58 -6.57 10.72
CA ASP A 82 16.97 -6.36 10.31
C ASP A 82 17.87 -5.85 11.44
N ASN A 83 19.17 -5.66 11.15
CA ASN A 83 20.12 -5.10 12.10
C ASN A 83 19.77 -3.64 12.47
N ALA A 84 20.18 -3.22 13.66
CA ALA A 84 19.85 -1.90 14.19
C ALA A 84 20.35 -0.72 13.34
N ASN A 85 21.50 -0.88 12.69
CA ASN A 85 22.08 0.18 11.87
C ASN A 85 21.18 0.49 10.66
N SER A 86 20.57 -0.54 10.05
CA SER A 86 19.61 -0.36 8.95
C SER A 86 18.36 0.42 9.38
N LEU A 87 17.84 0.16 10.59
CA LEU A 87 16.70 0.90 11.14
C LEU A 87 17.08 2.36 11.43
N PHE A 88 18.22 2.60 12.09
CA PHE A 88 18.63 3.96 12.47
C PHE A 88 19.12 4.81 11.30
N SER A 89 19.75 4.20 10.29
CA SER A 89 20.09 4.85 9.02
C SER A 89 18.81 5.28 8.29
N TRP A 90 17.78 4.41 8.26
CA TRP A 90 16.47 4.77 7.70
C TRP A 90 15.77 5.91 8.46
N ILE A 91 15.76 5.85 9.80
CA ILE A 91 15.23 6.93 10.65
C ILE A 91 15.98 8.24 10.37
N GLY A 92 17.31 8.19 10.34
CA GLY A 92 18.19 9.34 10.10
C GLY A 92 17.91 10.03 8.76
N ARG A 93 17.68 9.26 7.69
CA ARG A 93 17.26 9.84 6.40
C ARG A 93 15.89 10.48 6.47
N CYS A 94 14.91 9.86 7.11
CA CYS A 94 13.57 10.44 7.24
C CYS A 94 13.65 11.79 7.96
N ILE A 95 14.52 11.91 8.96
CA ILE A 95 14.80 13.17 9.66
C ILE A 95 15.46 14.18 8.71
N ALA A 96 16.49 13.79 7.97
CA ALA A 96 17.15 14.67 6.99
C ALA A 96 16.19 15.22 5.92
N ASP A 97 15.25 14.41 5.43
CA ASP A 97 14.22 14.82 4.47
C ASP A 97 13.24 15.86 5.03
N VAL A 98 13.00 15.88 6.35
CA VAL A 98 12.17 16.91 7.00
C VAL A 98 13.00 18.16 7.26
N VAL A 99 14.22 18.01 7.80
CA VAL A 99 15.13 19.14 8.10
C VAL A 99 15.46 19.93 6.83
N ALA A 100 15.73 19.25 5.72
CA ALA A 100 16.00 19.91 4.43
C ALA A 100 14.81 20.73 3.91
N GLU A 101 13.58 20.23 4.08
CA GLU A 101 12.39 20.98 3.71
C GLU A 101 12.15 22.14 4.67
N GLY A 102 12.31 21.94 5.98
CA GLY A 102 12.23 23.00 6.98
C GLY A 102 13.25 24.13 6.77
N CYS A 103 14.51 23.83 6.46
CA CYS A 103 15.51 24.85 6.11
C CYS A 103 15.07 25.69 4.90
N LYS A 104 14.39 25.08 3.92
CA LYS A 104 13.91 25.76 2.72
C LYS A 104 12.64 26.58 2.95
N THR A 105 11.68 26.05 3.71
CA THR A 105 10.34 26.66 3.86
C THR A 105 10.23 27.54 5.09
N LEU A 106 10.98 27.25 6.15
CA LEU A 106 10.92 27.94 7.45
C LEU A 106 12.19 28.75 7.76
N GLY A 107 13.20 28.73 6.87
CA GLY A 107 14.42 29.54 7.03
C GLY A 107 15.30 29.13 8.21
N VAL A 108 15.28 27.84 8.58
CA VAL A 108 16.04 27.30 9.73
C VAL A 108 17.55 27.54 9.55
N PRO A 109 18.25 28.15 10.53
CA PRO A 109 19.69 28.43 10.45
C PRO A 109 20.54 27.16 10.35
N ASN A 110 21.62 27.20 9.56
CA ASN A 110 22.60 26.10 9.41
C ASN A 110 23.88 26.30 10.26
N ASP A 111 23.97 27.40 11.01
CA ASP A 111 25.16 27.79 11.78
C ASP A 111 25.26 27.11 13.16
N ARG A 112 24.17 26.46 13.62
CA ARG A 112 24.07 25.83 14.94
C ARG A 112 23.39 24.46 14.86
N PRO A 113 23.69 23.54 15.81
CA PRO A 113 22.99 22.27 15.89
C PRO A 113 21.48 22.46 16.09
N LEU A 114 20.68 21.79 15.27
CA LEU A 114 19.23 21.72 15.41
C LEU A 114 18.88 20.72 16.51
N PRO A 115 18.18 21.14 17.57
CA PRO A 115 17.81 20.23 18.65
C PRO A 115 16.61 19.36 18.24
N LEU A 116 16.68 18.06 18.55
CA LEU A 116 15.67 17.05 18.21
C LEU A 116 15.11 16.41 19.48
N GLY A 117 13.78 16.38 19.56
CA GLY A 117 13.03 15.55 20.49
C GLY A 117 12.61 14.25 19.80
N VAL A 118 12.73 13.12 20.50
CA VAL A 118 12.40 11.80 19.99
C VAL A 118 11.34 11.16 20.87
N THR A 119 10.19 10.85 20.29
CA THR A 119 9.24 9.92 20.91
C THR A 119 9.52 8.51 20.41
N PHE A 120 9.91 7.61 21.30
CA PHE A 120 10.20 6.22 20.96
C PHE A 120 9.43 5.28 21.88
N SER A 121 8.45 4.59 21.31
CA SER A 121 7.56 3.69 22.05
C SER A 121 8.20 2.31 22.20
N PHE A 122 9.31 2.16 22.90
CA PHE A 122 9.96 0.85 23.11
C PHE A 122 10.68 0.81 24.46
N PRO A 123 10.97 -0.38 25.02
CA PRO A 123 11.72 -0.47 26.25
C PRO A 123 13.08 0.19 26.10
N MET A 124 13.36 1.13 27.01
CA MET A 124 14.64 1.79 27.09
C MET A 124 15.06 2.00 28.55
N GLU A 125 16.34 1.82 28.83
CA GLU A 125 16.98 2.30 30.05
C GLU A 125 17.44 3.73 29.82
N GLN A 126 16.78 4.68 30.48
CA GLN A 126 17.09 6.09 30.35
C GLN A 126 17.89 6.58 31.55
N ARG A 127 19.05 7.21 31.29
CA ARG A 127 19.94 7.77 32.34
C ARG A 127 19.94 9.30 32.37
N SER A 128 19.51 9.92 31.28
CA SER A 128 19.25 11.36 31.18
C SER A 128 18.15 11.60 30.14
N VAL A 129 17.56 12.79 30.12
CA VAL A 129 16.52 13.15 29.15
C VAL A 129 17.00 12.98 27.69
N SER A 130 18.30 13.12 27.41
CA SER A 130 18.88 12.98 26.07
C SER A 130 19.50 11.61 25.75
N HIS A 131 19.62 10.70 26.73
CA HIS A 131 20.33 9.43 26.57
C HIS A 131 19.52 8.22 27.04
N ALA A 132 19.27 7.30 26.11
CA ALA A 132 18.48 6.09 26.33
C ALA A 132 19.11 4.86 25.65
N LEU A 133 19.25 3.76 26.39
CA LEU A 133 19.73 2.47 25.88
C LEU A 133 18.55 1.54 25.62
N LEU A 134 18.45 0.96 24.43
CA LEU A 134 17.39 0.00 24.11
C LEU A 134 17.52 -1.29 24.93
N MET A 135 16.39 -1.86 25.35
CA MET A 135 16.36 -3.18 25.98
C MET A 135 15.84 -4.25 25.01
N ASP A 136 15.79 -5.51 25.45
CA ASP A 136 15.35 -6.63 24.61
C ASP A 136 13.89 -6.43 24.14
N MET A 137 13.68 -6.55 22.83
CA MET A 137 12.51 -6.02 22.14
C MET A 137 11.43 -7.09 21.95
N GLY A 138 10.16 -6.73 22.22
CA GLY A 138 8.99 -7.48 21.73
C GLY A 138 8.42 -6.90 20.44
N LYS A 139 7.37 -7.53 19.87
CA LYS A 139 6.59 -7.06 18.69
C LYS A 139 7.27 -7.18 17.32
N GLY A 140 8.14 -8.17 17.15
CA GLY A 140 8.75 -8.50 15.86
C GLY A 140 9.86 -7.55 15.43
N PHE A 141 10.45 -6.80 16.36
CA PHE A 141 11.70 -6.06 16.15
C PHE A 141 12.90 -6.88 16.65
N ALA A 142 13.95 -7.02 15.82
CA ALA A 142 15.16 -7.81 16.12
C ALA A 142 16.38 -6.90 16.44
N LEU A 143 16.20 -5.92 17.33
CA LEU A 143 17.31 -5.06 17.76
C LEU A 143 18.00 -5.68 18.98
N PRO A 144 19.35 -5.76 19.01
CA PRO A 144 20.05 -6.21 20.19
C PRO A 144 19.93 -5.20 21.34
N PRO A 145 19.84 -5.65 22.60
CA PRO A 145 19.81 -4.77 23.76
C PRO A 145 21.15 -4.02 23.93
N GLY A 146 21.11 -2.85 24.57
CA GLY A 146 22.28 -2.02 24.90
C GLY A 146 22.62 -0.94 23.87
N ILE A 147 21.78 -0.73 22.85
CA ILE A 147 21.99 0.29 21.81
C ILE A 147 21.63 1.68 22.34
N ASP A 148 22.55 2.64 22.25
CA ASP A 148 22.27 4.05 22.49
C ASP A 148 21.40 4.64 21.36
N LEU A 149 20.12 4.85 21.67
CA LEU A 149 19.11 5.35 20.75
C LEU A 149 19.44 6.75 20.22
N GLY A 150 19.91 7.64 21.10
CA GLY A 150 20.23 9.02 20.72
C GLY A 150 21.44 9.06 19.78
N ALA A 151 22.51 8.36 20.14
CA ALA A 151 23.72 8.30 19.32
C ALA A 151 23.46 7.65 17.96
N HIS A 152 22.66 6.59 17.89
CA HIS A 152 22.36 5.93 16.61
C HIS A 152 21.45 6.78 15.71
N ILE A 153 20.52 7.56 16.27
CA ILE A 153 19.72 8.54 15.49
C ILE A 153 20.61 9.68 14.98
N GLU A 154 21.51 10.21 15.81
CA GLU A 154 22.47 11.24 15.41
C GLU A 154 23.42 10.74 14.32
N GLN A 155 23.95 9.53 14.49
CA GLN A 155 24.82 8.87 13.50
C GLN A 155 24.06 8.60 12.20
N GLY A 156 22.86 8.02 12.29
CA GLY A 156 22.01 7.77 11.12
C GLY A 156 21.67 9.07 10.39
N TYR A 157 21.41 10.17 11.10
CA TYR A 157 21.21 11.48 10.46
C TYR A 157 22.51 12.00 9.83
N ALA A 158 23.64 11.87 10.52
CA ALA A 158 24.94 12.32 10.02
C ALA A 158 25.34 11.65 8.70
N GLU A 159 24.94 10.39 8.48
CA GLU A 159 25.12 9.67 7.21
C GLU A 159 24.44 10.36 6.01
N PHE A 160 23.31 11.04 6.24
CA PHE A 160 22.53 11.71 5.19
C PHE A 160 22.59 13.23 5.26
N ARG A 161 23.35 13.79 6.22
CA ARG A 161 23.55 15.24 6.37
C ARG A 161 24.52 15.77 5.32
N GLY A 162 24.03 16.57 4.38
CA GLY A 162 24.87 17.37 3.48
C GLY A 162 25.54 18.56 4.20
N ALA A 163 26.48 19.25 3.56
CA ALA A 163 27.12 20.45 4.12
C ALA A 163 26.13 21.61 4.37
N ASP A 164 24.99 21.59 3.67
CA ASP A 164 23.96 22.63 3.70
C ASP A 164 22.90 22.40 4.80
N LEU A 165 22.98 21.30 5.57
CA LEU A 165 22.04 20.98 6.65
C LEU A 165 22.70 21.09 8.03
N PRO A 166 21.98 21.64 9.03
CA PRO A 166 22.54 21.82 10.36
C PRO A 166 22.90 20.47 10.98
N PRO A 167 23.94 20.43 11.85
CA PRO A 167 24.13 19.29 12.74
C PRO A 167 22.82 19.02 13.50
N LEU A 168 22.54 17.77 13.80
CA LEU A 168 21.41 17.44 14.65
C LEU A 168 21.94 17.00 16.01
N LYS A 169 21.26 17.43 17.07
CA LYS A 169 21.52 16.97 18.43
C LYS A 169 20.24 16.45 19.03
N VAL A 170 20.21 15.19 19.44
CA VAL A 170 19.12 14.62 20.22
C VAL A 170 19.21 15.22 21.62
N THR A 171 18.24 16.06 21.98
CA THR A 171 18.20 16.77 23.26
C THR A 171 17.19 16.18 24.22
N ALA A 172 16.16 15.51 23.70
CA ALA A 172 15.18 14.80 24.51
C ALA A 172 14.71 13.50 23.85
N ILE A 173 14.55 12.45 24.64
CA ILE A 173 13.99 11.17 24.27
C ILE A 173 12.91 10.83 25.30
N ALA A 174 11.72 10.44 24.84
CA ALA A 174 10.60 10.10 25.70
C ALA A 174 9.75 8.96 25.12
N ASN A 175 9.04 8.25 25.98
CA ASN A 175 7.96 7.34 25.57
C ASN A 175 6.74 8.14 25.05
N ASP A 176 5.87 7.52 24.26
CA ASP A 176 4.65 8.14 23.74
C ASP A 176 3.68 8.60 24.82
N ALA A 177 3.55 7.86 25.92
CA ALA A 177 2.72 8.27 27.04
C ALA A 177 3.29 9.52 27.75
N VAL A 178 4.62 9.62 27.87
CA VAL A 178 5.32 10.81 28.41
C VAL A 178 5.17 12.01 27.48
N SER A 179 5.35 11.81 26.17
CA SER A 179 5.14 12.89 25.19
C SER A 179 3.67 13.37 25.21
N THR A 180 2.72 12.45 25.36
CA THR A 180 1.29 12.77 25.51
C THR A 180 1.02 13.59 26.78
N LEU A 181 1.66 13.27 27.90
CA LEU A 181 1.55 14.07 29.13
C LEU A 181 2.06 15.49 28.93
N VAL A 182 3.25 15.65 28.35
CA VAL A 182 3.86 16.97 28.12
C VAL A 182 3.00 17.82 27.19
N ALA A 183 2.52 17.24 26.08
CA ALA A 183 1.59 17.91 25.19
C ALA A 183 0.28 18.27 25.88
N GLY A 184 -0.26 17.36 26.70
CA GLY A 184 -1.45 17.59 27.51
C GLY A 184 -1.29 18.77 28.48
N ILE A 185 -0.18 18.84 29.21
CA ILE A 185 0.13 19.94 30.13
C ILE A 185 0.19 21.28 29.39
N PHE A 186 0.88 21.31 28.24
CA PHE A 186 1.04 22.53 27.46
C PHE A 186 -0.29 23.03 26.86
N SER A 187 -1.12 22.12 26.34
CA SER A 187 -2.40 22.45 25.70
C SER A 187 -3.53 22.72 26.68
N TYR A 188 -3.59 21.99 27.80
CA TYR A 188 -4.68 22.14 28.77
C TYR A 188 -4.63 23.49 29.49
N GLY A 189 -3.42 24.01 29.72
CA GLY A 189 -3.21 25.18 30.56
C GLY A 189 -3.44 24.88 32.04
N GLY A 190 -2.87 25.73 32.90
CA GLY A 190 -3.04 25.65 34.34
C GLY A 190 -3.57 26.97 34.88
N THR A 191 -4.57 26.88 35.76
CA THR A 191 -4.99 27.99 36.63
C THR A 191 -4.92 27.50 38.08
N GLU A 192 -5.20 28.39 39.03
CA GLU A 192 -5.37 27.99 40.42
C GLU A 192 -6.43 26.89 40.58
N HIS A 193 -7.42 26.77 39.67
CA HIS A 193 -8.55 25.86 39.82
C HIS A 193 -8.56 24.63 38.90
N HIS A 194 -7.65 24.53 37.93
CA HIS A 194 -7.54 23.34 37.08
C HIS A 194 -6.12 23.13 36.55
N ARG A 195 -5.71 21.86 36.39
CA ARG A 195 -4.42 21.48 35.78
C ARG A 195 -4.48 20.13 35.08
N ALA A 196 -3.55 19.88 34.17
CA ALA A 196 -3.35 18.54 33.61
C ALA A 196 -2.51 17.70 34.58
N ALA A 197 -2.93 16.47 34.83
CA ALA A 197 -2.34 15.61 35.86
C ALA A 197 -1.79 14.29 35.32
N MET A 198 -2.36 13.77 34.23
CA MET A 198 -2.05 12.42 33.73
C MET A 198 -2.28 12.33 32.22
N ALA A 199 -1.59 11.41 31.56
CA ALA A 199 -1.88 11.00 30.19
C ALA A 199 -2.26 9.52 30.09
N LEU A 200 -3.17 9.23 29.16
CA LEU A 200 -3.72 7.91 28.88
C LEU A 200 -3.62 7.59 27.38
N ILE A 201 -3.07 6.43 27.04
CA ILE A 201 -3.10 5.88 25.69
C ILE A 201 -3.97 4.63 25.72
N LEU A 202 -5.07 4.64 24.95
CA LEU A 202 -5.99 3.51 24.86
C LEU A 202 -6.42 3.28 23.40
N GLY A 203 -5.62 2.49 22.71
CA GLY A 203 -5.72 2.21 21.27
C GLY A 203 -5.57 0.71 20.99
N THR A 204 -4.56 0.34 20.19
CA THR A 204 -4.20 -1.07 19.98
C THR A 204 -3.75 -1.73 21.28
N GLY A 205 -2.97 -1.00 22.09
CA GLY A 205 -2.59 -1.35 23.47
C GLY A 205 -3.07 -0.30 24.47
N SER A 206 -2.65 -0.43 25.73
CA SER A 206 -3.01 0.48 26.83
C SER A 206 -1.77 0.88 27.64
N ASN A 207 -1.56 2.18 27.86
CA ASN A 207 -0.48 2.71 28.70
C ASN A 207 -0.87 4.05 29.35
N ALA A 208 -0.19 4.43 30.43
CA ALA A 208 -0.40 5.69 31.14
C ALA A 208 0.91 6.31 31.65
N THR A 209 0.91 7.63 31.83
CA THR A 209 2.00 8.36 32.46
C THR A 209 1.46 9.36 33.46
N VAL A 210 2.10 9.45 34.62
CA VAL A 210 1.77 10.39 35.69
C VAL A 210 3.06 10.93 36.34
N PRO A 211 3.10 12.21 36.78
CA PRO A 211 4.21 12.73 37.59
C PRO A 211 4.17 12.15 39.01
N LEU A 212 5.26 11.53 39.47
CA LEU A 212 5.41 11.02 40.84
C LEU A 212 6.53 11.75 41.58
N LYS A 213 6.39 11.91 42.90
CA LYS A 213 7.47 12.42 43.74
C LYS A 213 8.66 11.45 43.75
N LEU A 214 9.87 11.99 43.94
CA LEU A 214 11.11 11.21 43.89
C LEU A 214 11.24 10.17 45.03
N ASP A 215 10.65 10.45 46.19
CA ASP A 215 10.65 9.57 47.35
C ASP A 215 9.81 8.31 47.16
N LEU A 216 8.75 8.39 46.35
CA LEU A 216 7.91 7.26 45.92
C LEU A 216 8.65 6.29 44.97
N LEU A 217 9.76 6.72 44.38
CA LEU A 217 10.59 5.84 43.55
C LEU A 217 11.59 5.05 44.39
N HIS A 218 11.79 3.78 44.01
CA HIS A 218 12.83 2.96 44.62
C HIS A 218 14.22 3.61 44.47
N PRO A 219 15.10 3.56 45.49
CA PRO A 219 16.40 4.25 45.45
C PRO A 219 17.25 3.96 44.20
N SER A 220 17.18 2.73 43.66
CA SER A 220 17.91 2.35 42.44
C SER A 220 17.36 2.98 41.15
N LYS A 221 16.16 3.55 41.18
CA LYS A 221 15.50 4.23 40.05
C LYS A 221 15.52 5.74 40.17
N ARG A 222 16.04 6.29 41.28
CA ARG A 222 16.15 7.74 41.46
C ARG A 222 17.24 8.30 40.55
N PRO A 223 17.03 9.47 39.93
CA PRO A 223 18.08 10.13 39.17
C PRO A 223 19.28 10.44 40.07
N GLN A 224 20.49 10.29 39.54
CA GLN A 224 21.71 10.67 40.26
C GLN A 224 21.83 12.19 40.44
N THR A 225 21.20 12.96 39.55
CA THR A 225 21.22 14.42 39.55
C THR A 225 19.85 14.92 39.10
N VAL A 226 19.28 15.89 39.83
CA VAL A 226 17.98 16.50 39.53
C VAL A 226 18.17 18.02 39.44
N SER A 227 17.61 18.63 38.41
CA SER A 227 17.54 20.09 38.26
C SER A 227 16.21 20.60 38.78
N PHE A 228 16.23 21.65 39.60
CA PHE A 228 15.03 22.24 40.20
C PHE A 228 14.76 23.63 39.62
N VAL A 229 13.49 24.03 39.62
CA VAL A 229 13.13 25.43 39.34
C VAL A 229 13.60 26.29 40.53
N PRO A 230 14.21 27.47 40.30
CA PRO A 230 14.66 28.33 41.40
C PRO A 230 13.51 28.68 42.36
N GLY A 231 13.62 28.29 43.63
CA GLY A 231 12.61 28.52 44.68
C GLY A 231 11.64 27.37 44.95
N GLU A 232 11.76 26.25 44.23
CA GLU A 232 10.98 25.02 44.46
C GLU A 232 11.66 24.14 45.52
N ASP A 233 10.88 23.53 46.42
CA ASP A 233 11.40 22.56 47.40
C ASP A 233 11.77 21.24 46.69
N VAL A 234 12.95 20.72 47.00
CA VAL A 234 13.45 19.42 46.50
C VAL A 234 12.48 18.29 46.86
N ALA A 235 11.80 18.40 48.00
CA ALA A 235 10.81 17.43 48.45
C ALA A 235 9.53 17.40 47.59
N ASP A 236 9.21 18.50 46.90
CA ASP A 236 8.01 18.64 46.08
C ASP A 236 8.24 18.28 44.60
N ALA A 237 9.49 18.02 44.22
CA ALA A 237 9.85 17.71 42.85
C ALA A 237 9.23 16.39 42.38
N LYS A 238 8.48 16.48 41.28
CA LYS A 238 7.88 15.32 40.61
C LYS A 238 8.62 14.99 39.30
N ILE A 239 8.71 13.71 39.00
CA ILE A 239 9.25 13.17 37.75
C ILE A 239 8.16 12.43 36.99
N ALA A 240 8.08 12.63 35.67
CA ALA A 240 7.13 11.90 34.83
C ALA A 240 7.52 10.42 34.77
N VAL A 241 6.59 9.53 35.14
CA VAL A 241 6.82 8.08 35.15
C VAL A 241 5.97 7.42 34.07
N ASN A 242 6.63 6.79 33.10
CA ASN A 242 5.97 5.85 32.20
C ASN A 242 5.60 4.60 33.02
N THR A 243 4.31 4.31 33.15
CA THR A 243 3.86 3.29 34.10
C THR A 243 3.93 1.89 33.54
N GLU A 244 3.71 1.73 32.22
CA GLU A 244 3.54 0.43 31.55
C GLU A 244 2.64 -0.51 32.36
N TRP A 245 1.58 0.09 32.91
CA TRP A 245 0.67 -0.50 33.89
C TRP A 245 0.00 -1.81 33.44
N SER A 246 0.16 -2.19 32.17
CA SER A 246 -0.35 -3.44 31.64
C SER A 246 0.57 -4.63 31.93
N ILE A 247 1.85 -4.41 32.23
CA ILE A 247 2.88 -5.43 32.41
C ILE A 247 3.07 -5.72 33.91
N ASN A 248 2.67 -6.92 34.33
CA ASN A 248 2.77 -7.45 35.70
C ASN A 248 2.03 -6.65 36.80
N GLY A 249 1.57 -7.32 37.85
CA GLY A 249 0.99 -6.68 39.04
C GLY A 249 -0.48 -6.25 38.93
N THR A 250 -1.10 -6.15 37.75
CA THR A 250 -2.52 -5.75 37.65
C THR A 250 -3.51 -6.91 37.69
N LEU A 251 -3.06 -8.15 37.54
CA LEU A 251 -3.93 -9.33 37.59
C LEU A 251 -4.52 -9.64 38.98
N PRO A 252 -3.74 -9.64 40.09
CA PRO A 252 -4.29 -9.97 41.41
C PRO A 252 -5.48 -9.11 41.84
N PRO A 253 -5.46 -7.76 41.71
CA PRO A 253 -6.60 -6.91 42.04
C PRO A 253 -7.85 -7.21 41.20
N MET A 254 -7.67 -7.58 39.94
CA MET A 254 -8.78 -7.95 39.07
C MET A 254 -9.35 -9.34 39.41
N LEU A 255 -8.51 -10.27 39.89
CA LEU A 255 -8.95 -11.56 40.41
C LEU A 255 -9.72 -11.39 41.72
N GLU A 256 -9.20 -10.58 42.64
CA GLU A 256 -9.86 -10.24 43.92
C GLU A 256 -11.19 -9.53 43.70
N ALA A 257 -11.24 -8.61 42.73
CA ALA A 257 -12.47 -7.94 42.31
C ALA A 257 -13.40 -8.85 41.48
N ASN A 258 -13.03 -10.11 41.23
CA ASN A 258 -13.79 -11.11 40.44
C ASN A 258 -14.14 -10.65 39.01
N LEU A 259 -13.23 -9.93 38.36
CA LEU A 259 -13.42 -9.35 37.01
C LEU A 259 -12.81 -10.19 35.89
N VAL A 260 -11.92 -11.13 36.24
CA VAL A 260 -11.34 -12.09 35.31
C VAL A 260 -12.32 -13.24 35.11
N THR A 261 -12.73 -13.45 33.87
CA THR A 261 -13.68 -14.50 33.50
C THR A 261 -12.99 -15.65 32.77
N LYS A 262 -13.70 -16.77 32.63
CA LYS A 262 -13.28 -17.89 31.77
C LYS A 262 -12.98 -17.48 30.31
N TRP A 263 -13.60 -16.40 29.82
CA TRP A 263 -13.36 -15.88 28.47
C TRP A 263 -12.03 -15.13 28.37
N ASP A 264 -11.62 -14.46 29.44
CA ASP A 264 -10.32 -13.76 29.50
C ASP A 264 -9.18 -14.77 29.59
N GLU A 265 -9.36 -15.88 30.31
CA GLU A 265 -8.42 -17.00 30.34
C GLU A 265 -8.29 -17.65 28.96
N ALA A 266 -9.41 -17.92 28.27
CA ALA A 266 -9.42 -18.46 26.92
C ALA A 266 -8.73 -17.53 25.91
N LEU A 267 -8.91 -16.21 26.06
CA LEU A 267 -8.22 -15.20 25.24
C LEU A 267 -6.72 -15.18 25.55
N SER A 268 -6.34 -15.20 26.82
CA SER A 268 -4.95 -15.19 27.28
C SER A 268 -4.16 -16.38 26.75
N LEU A 269 -4.73 -17.59 26.79
CA LEU A 269 -4.10 -18.82 26.27
C LEU A 269 -3.84 -18.80 24.76
N GLN A 270 -4.57 -17.97 24.01
CA GLN A 270 -4.41 -17.85 22.56
C GLN A 270 -3.34 -16.83 22.14
N ASN A 271 -2.77 -16.08 23.09
CA ASN A 271 -1.76 -15.05 22.82
C ASN A 271 -0.33 -15.60 22.89
N GLU A 272 0.62 -14.89 22.26
CA GLU A 272 2.04 -15.31 22.14
C GLU A 272 2.73 -15.52 23.49
N ARG A 273 2.32 -14.77 24.52
CA ARG A 273 2.80 -14.89 25.90
C ARG A 273 1.59 -14.86 26.84
N PRO A 274 0.93 -16.00 27.10
CA PRO A 274 -0.22 -16.06 27.99
C PRO A 274 0.09 -15.45 29.37
N GLY A 275 -0.82 -14.59 29.85
CA GLY A 275 -0.69 -13.92 31.15
C GLY A 275 0.26 -12.72 31.20
N PHE A 276 0.88 -12.32 30.08
CA PHE A 276 1.89 -11.25 30.09
C PHE A 276 1.31 -9.84 30.28
N GLN A 277 0.15 -9.54 29.68
CA GLN A 277 -0.48 -8.21 29.73
C GLN A 277 -1.98 -8.28 30.08
N PRO A 278 -2.32 -8.72 31.31
CA PRO A 278 -3.69 -9.04 31.70
C PRO A 278 -4.64 -7.84 31.61
N LEU A 279 -4.19 -6.64 32.02
CA LEU A 279 -4.99 -5.41 31.90
C LEU A 279 -5.26 -5.06 30.43
N GLU A 280 -4.28 -5.24 29.55
CA GLU A 280 -4.40 -4.91 28.12
C GLU A 280 -5.39 -5.85 27.43
N TYR A 281 -5.39 -7.13 27.78
CA TYR A 281 -6.31 -8.13 27.22
C TYR A 281 -7.79 -7.77 27.45
N MET A 282 -8.09 -7.10 28.57
CA MET A 282 -9.45 -6.73 28.95
C MET A 282 -9.86 -5.31 28.54
N THR A 283 -8.92 -4.46 28.11
CA THR A 283 -9.18 -3.02 27.89
C THR A 283 -8.77 -2.49 26.52
N ALA A 284 -7.81 -3.14 25.84
CA ALA A 284 -7.23 -2.60 24.62
C ALA A 284 -7.84 -3.17 23.33
N GLY A 285 -7.86 -2.34 22.30
CA GLY A 285 -8.55 -2.61 21.05
C GLY A 285 -7.98 -3.76 20.22
N ARG A 286 -6.78 -4.26 20.50
CA ARG A 286 -6.28 -5.51 19.89
C ARG A 286 -7.13 -6.72 20.27
N TYR A 287 -7.72 -6.72 21.47
CA TYR A 287 -8.26 -7.93 22.09
C TYR A 287 -9.79 -7.95 22.22
N LEU A 288 -10.45 -6.79 22.34
CA LEU A 288 -11.89 -6.72 22.63
C LEU A 288 -12.79 -7.39 21.56
N GLY A 289 -12.38 -7.35 20.28
CA GLY A 289 -13.07 -8.04 19.20
C GLY A 289 -13.07 -9.56 19.36
N GLU A 290 -11.90 -10.13 19.67
CA GLU A 290 -11.74 -11.57 19.89
C GLU A 290 -12.43 -12.02 21.19
N LEU A 291 -12.38 -11.20 22.23
CA LEU A 291 -13.15 -11.43 23.45
C LEU A 291 -14.66 -11.50 23.14
N GLY A 292 -15.17 -10.59 22.31
CA GLY A 292 -16.56 -10.61 21.84
C GLY A 292 -16.92 -11.87 21.06
N ARG A 293 -15.99 -12.41 20.26
CA ARG A 293 -16.16 -13.69 19.55
C ARG A 293 -16.23 -14.86 20.51
N ILE A 294 -15.30 -14.94 21.45
CA ILE A 294 -15.22 -16.01 22.46
C ILE A 294 -16.51 -16.07 23.28
N ILE A 295 -16.98 -14.91 23.76
CA ILE A 295 -18.24 -14.80 24.54
C ILE A 295 -19.44 -15.19 23.68
N LEU A 296 -19.50 -14.74 22.42
CA LEU A 296 -20.60 -15.08 21.52
C LEU A 296 -20.67 -16.59 21.25
N VAL A 297 -19.54 -17.24 21.00
CA VAL A 297 -19.49 -18.70 20.80
C VAL A 297 -19.97 -19.43 22.05
N ASP A 298 -19.48 -19.05 23.23
CA ASP A 298 -19.89 -19.68 24.48
C ASP A 298 -21.39 -19.48 24.76
N TYR A 299 -21.94 -18.28 24.49
CA TYR A 299 -23.37 -18.01 24.63
C TYR A 299 -24.22 -18.91 23.72
N LEU A 300 -23.80 -19.09 22.46
CA LEU A 300 -24.52 -19.92 21.50
C LEU A 300 -24.50 -21.40 21.91
N VAL A 301 -23.37 -21.88 22.43
CA VAL A 301 -23.20 -23.30 22.80
C VAL A 301 -23.86 -23.62 24.14
N THR A 302 -23.66 -22.79 25.15
CA THR A 302 -24.08 -23.10 26.53
C THR A 302 -25.51 -22.66 26.81
N GLU A 303 -25.85 -21.40 26.52
CA GLU A 303 -27.17 -20.83 26.80
C GLU A 303 -28.19 -21.14 25.70
N CYS A 304 -27.79 -21.00 24.43
CA CYS A 304 -28.67 -21.31 23.31
C CYS A 304 -28.73 -22.81 22.98
N ARG A 305 -27.86 -23.63 23.58
CA ARG A 305 -27.75 -25.09 23.39
C ARG A 305 -27.57 -25.51 21.93
N LEU A 306 -26.83 -24.70 21.16
CA LEU A 306 -26.52 -25.00 19.77
C LEU A 306 -25.23 -25.85 19.69
N PRO A 307 -25.25 -27.02 19.01
CA PRO A 307 -24.05 -27.80 18.80
C PRO A 307 -23.00 -26.99 18.04
N VAL A 308 -21.72 -27.06 18.46
CA VAL A 308 -20.62 -26.29 17.87
C VAL A 308 -20.52 -26.53 16.36
N GLU A 309 -20.83 -27.74 15.92
CA GLU A 309 -20.78 -28.18 14.52
C GLU A 309 -21.83 -27.49 13.63
N THR A 310 -22.89 -26.93 14.23
CA THR A 310 -23.94 -26.19 13.52
C THR A 310 -23.61 -24.71 13.34
N LEU A 311 -22.68 -24.17 14.16
CA LEU A 311 -22.29 -22.77 14.11
C LEU A 311 -21.51 -22.44 12.82
N PRO A 312 -21.58 -21.20 12.32
CA PRO A 312 -20.81 -20.79 11.14
C PRO A 312 -19.30 -21.01 11.34
N ARG A 313 -18.63 -21.68 10.41
CA ARG A 313 -17.17 -21.94 10.46
C ARG A 313 -16.36 -20.66 10.66
N LYS A 314 -16.77 -19.57 10.00
CA LYS A 314 -16.12 -18.27 10.13
C LYS A 314 -16.16 -17.73 11.56
N LEU A 315 -17.21 -18.02 12.35
CA LEU A 315 -17.30 -17.62 13.76
C LEU A 315 -16.30 -18.40 14.64
N LEU A 316 -15.92 -19.61 14.23
CA LEU A 316 -14.97 -20.46 14.95
C LEU A 316 -13.50 -20.07 14.67
N GLU A 317 -13.25 -19.28 13.62
CA GLU A 317 -11.92 -18.75 13.30
C GLU A 317 -11.52 -17.65 14.30
N LYS A 318 -10.29 -17.75 14.82
CA LYS A 318 -9.66 -16.71 15.66
C LYS A 318 -9.63 -15.37 14.93
N GLU A 319 -9.92 -14.29 15.64
CA GLU A 319 -9.93 -12.90 15.16
C GLU A 319 -10.95 -12.60 14.04
N SER A 320 -11.96 -13.46 13.86
CA SER A 320 -13.04 -13.25 12.87
C SER A 320 -13.99 -12.08 13.20
N LEU A 321 -14.05 -11.68 14.47
CA LEU A 321 -14.67 -10.43 14.92
C LEU A 321 -13.59 -9.44 15.36
N THR A 322 -13.55 -8.30 14.70
CA THR A 322 -12.60 -7.23 15.03
C THR A 322 -13.26 -6.22 15.96
N THR A 323 -12.46 -5.56 16.80
CA THR A 323 -12.91 -4.45 17.64
C THR A 323 -13.53 -3.34 16.79
N THR A 324 -12.99 -3.11 15.58
CA THR A 324 -13.54 -2.16 14.59
C THR A 324 -14.91 -2.59 14.08
N PHE A 325 -15.18 -3.88 13.89
CA PHE A 325 -16.51 -4.32 13.51
C PHE A 325 -17.50 -4.06 14.65
N LEU A 326 -17.15 -4.48 15.87
CA LEU A 326 -17.99 -4.29 17.06
C LEU A 326 -18.23 -2.80 17.34
N SER A 327 -17.24 -1.92 17.13
CA SER A 327 -17.38 -0.47 17.34
C SER A 327 -18.47 0.18 16.48
N HIS A 328 -18.71 -0.36 15.28
CA HIS A 328 -19.77 0.08 14.37
C HIS A 328 -21.07 -0.73 14.52
N TYR A 329 -21.08 -1.70 15.44
CA TYR A 329 -22.19 -2.59 15.75
C TYR A 329 -22.95 -2.07 16.99
N LYS A 330 -23.71 -0.99 16.82
CA LYS A 330 -24.46 -0.31 17.89
C LYS A 330 -25.88 0.11 17.45
N PRO A 331 -26.86 0.21 18.38
CA PRO A 331 -28.27 0.40 18.08
C PRO A 331 -28.56 1.88 17.82
N LEU A 332 -28.10 2.37 16.68
CA LEU A 332 -28.66 3.55 16.04
C LEU A 332 -29.58 3.14 14.87
N GLU A 333 -29.76 1.83 14.68
CA GLU A 333 -30.46 1.19 13.57
C GLU A 333 -31.39 0.07 14.11
N PRO A 334 -32.48 -0.28 13.40
CA PRO A 334 -33.36 -1.38 13.79
C PRO A 334 -32.61 -2.72 13.86
N LEU A 335 -33.07 -3.66 14.70
CA LEU A 335 -32.43 -4.98 14.90
C LEU A 335 -32.24 -5.76 13.60
N SER A 336 -33.12 -5.57 12.61
CA SER A 336 -33.00 -6.12 11.27
C SER A 336 -31.73 -5.67 10.53
N ALA A 337 -31.27 -4.43 10.74
CA ALA A 337 -30.05 -3.91 10.16
C ALA A 337 -28.79 -4.47 10.86
N LEU A 338 -28.85 -4.63 12.19
CA LEU A 338 -27.80 -5.30 12.96
C LEU A 338 -27.68 -6.78 12.56
N LEU A 339 -28.81 -7.45 12.33
CA LEU A 339 -28.85 -8.81 11.80
C LEU A 339 -28.22 -8.89 10.41
N GLU A 340 -28.50 -7.93 9.52
CA GLU A 340 -27.88 -7.90 8.19
C GLU A 340 -26.37 -7.66 8.26
N LYS A 341 -25.91 -6.75 9.13
CA LYS A 341 -24.48 -6.53 9.39
C LYS A 341 -23.80 -7.79 9.92
N LEU A 342 -24.44 -8.50 10.85
CA LEU A 342 -23.94 -9.76 11.42
C LEU A 342 -23.84 -10.84 10.35
N ARG A 343 -24.88 -11.04 9.53
CA ARG A 343 -24.87 -12.01 8.42
C ARG A 343 -23.80 -11.71 7.37
N ARG A 344 -23.51 -10.42 7.11
CA ARG A 344 -22.42 -10.04 6.20
C ARG A 344 -21.04 -10.33 6.78
N GLN A 345 -20.87 -10.09 8.08
CA GLN A 345 -19.60 -10.34 8.76
C GLN A 345 -19.35 -11.83 8.97
N LEU A 346 -20.38 -12.56 9.42
CA LEU A 346 -20.37 -13.99 9.75
C LEU A 346 -21.53 -14.68 8.98
N PRO A 347 -21.33 -15.04 7.71
CA PRO A 347 -22.38 -15.69 6.91
C PRO A 347 -22.70 -17.10 7.44
N GLU A 348 -23.96 -17.51 7.31
CA GLU A 348 -24.44 -18.86 7.67
C GLU A 348 -23.88 -19.92 6.71
N ASP A 349 -23.57 -21.11 7.23
CA ASP A 349 -23.06 -22.22 6.42
C ASP A 349 -24.22 -22.99 5.75
N ALA A 350 -24.06 -23.32 4.47
CA ALA A 350 -25.10 -24.03 3.72
C ALA A 350 -25.34 -25.43 4.30
N GLY A 351 -26.57 -25.66 4.79
CA GLY A 351 -27.00 -26.96 5.32
C GLY A 351 -26.71 -27.22 6.80
N SER A 352 -26.17 -26.24 7.55
CA SER A 352 -25.88 -26.42 8.99
C SER A 352 -27.11 -26.34 9.90
N GLY A 353 -28.26 -25.92 9.37
CA GLY A 353 -29.51 -25.73 10.13
C GLY A 353 -29.50 -24.51 11.06
N PHE A 354 -28.38 -23.79 11.16
CA PHE A 354 -28.22 -22.57 11.95
C PHE A 354 -28.68 -21.34 11.16
N ALA A 355 -29.40 -20.44 11.83
CA ALA A 355 -29.81 -19.17 11.26
C ALA A 355 -29.60 -18.04 12.28
N TRP A 356 -29.03 -16.93 11.84
CA TRP A 356 -28.97 -15.73 12.66
C TRP A 356 -30.38 -15.15 12.84
N THR A 357 -30.71 -14.75 14.06
CA THR A 357 -31.98 -14.10 14.40
C THR A 357 -31.71 -12.69 14.92
N GLU A 358 -32.75 -11.85 14.95
CA GLU A 358 -32.66 -10.51 15.54
C GLU A 358 -32.27 -10.56 17.02
N GLU A 359 -32.68 -11.62 17.72
CA GLU A 359 -32.30 -11.88 19.12
C GLU A 359 -30.80 -12.14 19.26
N LEU A 360 -30.21 -12.93 18.36
CA LEU A 360 -28.76 -13.19 18.36
C LEU A 360 -27.95 -11.95 17.94
N ALA A 361 -28.50 -11.14 17.04
CA ALA A 361 -27.92 -9.84 16.69
C ALA A 361 -27.95 -8.87 17.89
N ALA A 362 -29.06 -8.81 18.62
CA ALA A 362 -29.17 -8.06 19.86
C ALA A 362 -28.18 -8.59 20.91
N ALA A 363 -28.02 -9.91 21.01
CA ALA A 363 -27.09 -10.53 21.95
C ALA A 363 -25.64 -10.10 21.69
N LEU A 364 -25.17 -10.08 20.44
CA LEU A 364 -23.82 -9.62 20.12
C LEU A 364 -23.61 -8.14 20.49
N TYR A 365 -24.61 -7.29 20.28
CA TYR A 365 -24.53 -5.89 20.73
C TYR A 365 -24.40 -5.80 22.26
N HIS A 366 -25.24 -6.52 23.02
CA HIS A 366 -25.17 -6.52 24.47
C HIS A 366 -23.87 -7.11 25.01
N ILE A 367 -23.31 -8.12 24.35
CA ILE A 367 -21.97 -8.65 24.63
C ILE A 367 -20.92 -7.55 24.44
N ALA A 368 -20.92 -6.86 23.29
CA ALA A 368 -19.97 -5.79 23.01
C ALA A 368 -20.09 -4.64 24.02
N LYS A 369 -21.32 -4.29 24.44
CA LYS A 369 -21.58 -3.27 25.46
C LYS A 369 -21.12 -3.70 26.85
N ALA A 370 -21.34 -4.97 27.24
CA ALA A 370 -20.87 -5.51 28.51
C ALA A 370 -19.34 -5.50 28.59
N ILE A 371 -18.66 -5.89 27.50
CA ILE A 371 -17.19 -5.82 27.40
C ILE A 371 -16.71 -4.38 27.58
N GLU A 372 -17.33 -3.43 26.88
CA GLU A 372 -16.95 -2.01 26.96
C GLU A 372 -17.18 -1.42 28.35
N VAL A 373 -18.35 -1.62 28.96
CA VAL A 373 -18.66 -1.10 30.31
C VAL A 373 -17.69 -1.67 31.35
N ARG A 374 -17.35 -2.96 31.25
CA ARG A 374 -16.32 -3.57 32.10
C ARG A 374 -14.98 -2.88 31.92
N ALA A 375 -14.55 -2.70 30.67
CA ALA A 375 -13.29 -2.08 30.32
C ALA A 375 -13.23 -0.60 30.76
N ALA A 376 -14.37 0.12 30.73
CA ALA A 376 -14.54 1.48 31.25
C ALA A 376 -14.34 1.57 32.76
N GLY A 377 -14.99 0.69 33.53
CA GLY A 377 -14.83 0.67 34.98
C GLY A 377 -13.41 0.31 35.42
N ILE A 378 -12.76 -0.64 34.73
CA ILE A 378 -11.36 -1.02 35.00
C ILE A 378 -10.41 0.16 34.74
N ILE A 379 -10.54 0.84 33.60
CA ILE A 379 -9.67 1.99 33.26
C ILE A 379 -9.92 3.16 34.22
N ALA A 380 -11.17 3.45 34.57
CA ALA A 380 -11.50 4.51 35.53
C ALA A 380 -10.89 4.23 36.92
N ALA A 381 -10.97 2.99 37.40
CA ALA A 381 -10.34 2.57 38.65
C ALA A 381 -8.82 2.75 38.61
N ALA A 382 -8.18 2.39 37.50
CA ALA A 382 -6.73 2.54 37.33
C ALA A 382 -6.29 4.02 37.25
N ILE A 383 -7.08 4.90 36.62
CA ILE A 383 -6.86 6.35 36.61
C ILE A 383 -6.93 6.92 38.03
N VAL A 384 -7.98 6.59 38.79
CA VAL A 384 -8.13 7.05 40.18
C VAL A 384 -6.96 6.56 41.03
N ALA A 385 -6.54 5.31 40.87
CA ALA A 385 -5.40 4.74 41.58
C ALA A 385 -4.09 5.50 41.28
N LEU A 386 -3.78 5.76 40.00
CA LEU A 386 -2.56 6.48 39.62
C LEU A 386 -2.56 7.95 40.05
N LEU A 387 -3.70 8.64 39.94
CA LEU A 387 -3.83 10.01 40.44
C LEU A 387 -3.71 10.05 41.97
N THR A 388 -4.20 9.04 42.67
CA THR A 388 -4.00 8.92 44.13
C THR A 388 -2.54 8.69 44.46
N LEU A 389 -1.86 7.78 43.75
CA LEU A 389 -0.43 7.51 43.92
C LEU A 389 0.44 8.76 43.69
N ALA A 390 0.03 9.61 42.76
CA ALA A 390 0.73 10.84 42.40
C ALA A 390 0.50 12.01 43.36
N ASP A 391 -0.22 11.80 44.48
CA ASP A 391 -0.74 12.85 45.36
C ASP A 391 -1.56 13.91 44.61
N GLU A 392 -2.21 13.54 43.51
CA GLU A 392 -3.15 14.41 42.78
C GLU A 392 -4.57 14.27 43.35
N LEU A 393 -4.90 13.12 43.92
CA LEU A 393 -6.16 12.85 44.62
C LEU A 393 -5.90 12.40 46.06
N PRO A 394 -6.60 12.97 47.08
CA PRO A 394 -6.41 12.59 48.48
C PRO A 394 -6.95 11.19 48.78
N GLU A 395 -6.31 10.47 49.71
CA GLU A 395 -6.73 9.11 50.08
C GLU A 395 -8.10 9.06 50.77
N SER A 396 -8.31 9.98 51.71
CA SER A 396 -9.53 10.22 52.50
C SER A 396 -9.68 11.72 52.81
N MET A 397 -10.90 12.20 53.05
CA MET A 397 -11.15 13.61 53.43
C MET A 397 -10.89 13.90 54.93
N ASP A 398 -10.72 12.86 55.76
CA ASP A 398 -10.75 12.97 57.23
C ASP A 398 -9.37 13.01 57.92
N GLY A 399 -8.31 13.42 57.22
CA GLY A 399 -6.98 13.60 57.81
C GLY A 399 -6.81 14.98 58.47
N GLU A 400 -6.35 15.02 59.72
CA GLU A 400 -6.03 16.23 60.51
C GLU A 400 -4.90 17.12 59.95
N ASP A 401 -4.35 16.82 58.77
CA ASP A 401 -3.67 17.81 57.94
C ASP A 401 -4.69 18.44 56.98
N GLY A 402 -5.41 19.44 57.50
CA GLY A 402 -6.21 20.41 56.72
C GLY A 402 -5.34 21.30 55.83
N GLY A 403 -4.43 20.69 55.07
CA GLY A 403 -3.31 21.31 54.39
C GLY A 403 -3.14 20.87 52.94
N THR A 404 -4.19 20.41 52.24
CA THR A 404 -4.15 20.56 50.78
C THR A 404 -4.35 22.03 50.47
N THR A 405 -3.27 22.80 50.56
CA THR A 405 -3.11 24.18 50.07
C THR A 405 -3.28 24.28 48.55
N SER A 406 -3.75 23.22 47.86
CA SER A 406 -3.93 23.23 46.41
C SER A 406 -5.31 23.78 46.04
N PRO A 407 -5.38 24.95 45.37
CA PRO A 407 -6.65 25.55 44.94
C PRO A 407 -7.35 24.77 43.79
N VAL A 408 -6.75 23.69 43.30
CA VAL A 408 -7.14 22.94 42.10
C VAL A 408 -8.37 22.08 42.35
N ARG A 409 -9.39 22.25 41.51
CA ARG A 409 -10.69 21.56 41.57
C ARG A 409 -10.96 20.64 40.39
N GLU A 410 -10.31 20.86 39.24
CA GLU A 410 -10.46 20.02 38.05
C GLU A 410 -9.11 19.50 37.56
N LEU A 411 -8.96 18.16 37.52
CA LEU A 411 -7.78 17.46 37.01
C LEU A 411 -8.06 16.95 35.59
N GLY A 412 -7.26 17.42 34.64
CA GLY A 412 -7.31 16.97 33.25
C GLY A 412 -6.49 15.71 33.05
N VAL A 413 -7.11 14.68 32.46
CA VAL A 413 -6.44 13.47 31.96
C VAL A 413 -6.44 13.52 30.45
N GLY A 414 -5.27 13.73 29.85
CA GLY A 414 -5.10 13.79 28.40
C GLY A 414 -5.17 12.39 27.79
N TYR A 415 -6.19 12.08 26.99
CA TYR A 415 -6.32 10.77 26.35
C TYR A 415 -5.98 10.81 24.85
N THR A 416 -5.47 9.68 24.35
CA THR A 416 -5.31 9.39 22.92
C THR A 416 -5.53 7.90 22.63
N GLY A 417 -5.76 7.55 21.37
CA GLY A 417 -5.98 6.16 20.91
C GLY A 417 -7.38 5.91 20.34
N GLY A 418 -7.45 5.07 19.31
CA GLY A 418 -8.71 4.84 18.57
C GLY A 418 -9.74 4.00 19.33
N CYS A 419 -9.33 3.21 20.33
CA CYS A 419 -10.24 2.32 21.06
C CYS A 419 -11.17 3.13 21.96
N ILE A 420 -10.61 3.99 22.83
CA ILE A 420 -11.41 4.83 23.75
C ILE A 420 -12.38 5.75 23.00
N VAL A 421 -12.01 6.22 21.81
CA VAL A 421 -12.81 7.15 21.01
C VAL A 421 -13.93 6.45 20.26
N HIS A 422 -13.68 5.25 19.73
CA HIS A 422 -14.59 4.65 18.73
C HIS A 422 -15.32 3.40 19.23
N PHE A 423 -14.80 2.67 20.21
CA PHE A 423 -15.42 1.43 20.67
C PHE A 423 -16.67 1.72 21.52
N GLN A 424 -17.86 1.43 20.98
CA GLN A 424 -19.15 1.70 21.63
C GLN A 424 -19.26 3.13 22.18
N ASP A 425 -19.45 3.28 23.49
CA ASP A 425 -19.48 4.57 24.21
C ASP A 425 -18.37 4.65 25.28
N TYR A 426 -17.25 3.95 25.06
CA TYR A 426 -16.15 3.76 26.02
C TYR A 426 -15.71 5.06 26.70
N LEU A 427 -15.44 6.13 25.93
CA LEU A 427 -15.07 7.43 26.51
C LEU A 427 -16.12 7.97 27.50
N ALA A 428 -17.40 7.88 27.13
CA ALA A 428 -18.48 8.42 27.93
C ALA A 428 -18.72 7.59 29.20
N ASP A 429 -18.70 6.26 29.08
CA ASP A 429 -18.84 5.36 30.22
C ASP A 429 -17.62 5.41 31.15
N CYS A 430 -16.41 5.59 30.62
CA CYS A 430 -15.22 5.80 31.42
C CYS A 430 -15.30 7.10 32.22
N GLN A 431 -15.75 8.20 31.60
CA GLN A 431 -16.00 9.46 32.31
C GLN A 431 -17.09 9.30 33.39
N ARG A 432 -18.16 8.56 33.08
CA ARG A 432 -19.23 8.26 34.04
C ARG A 432 -18.73 7.50 35.26
N PHE A 433 -17.89 6.48 35.07
CA PHE A 433 -17.26 5.77 36.19
C PHE A 433 -16.33 6.67 37.00
N LEU A 434 -15.55 7.54 36.36
CA LEU A 434 -14.70 8.51 37.07
C LEU A 434 -15.55 9.42 37.97
N ASP A 435 -16.62 10.01 37.42
CA ASP A 435 -17.52 10.88 38.17
C ASP A 435 -18.15 10.12 39.36
N GLN A 436 -18.64 8.90 39.13
CA GLN A 436 -19.24 8.04 40.16
C GLN A 436 -18.25 7.62 41.26
N LEU A 437 -17.01 7.25 40.89
CA LEU A 437 -15.96 6.89 41.84
C LEU A 437 -15.58 8.07 42.72
N LEU A 438 -15.46 9.28 42.15
CA LEU A 438 -15.16 10.49 42.91
C LEU A 438 -16.30 10.87 43.84
N SER A 439 -17.56 10.83 43.36
CA SER A 439 -18.74 11.06 44.22
C SER A 439 -18.83 10.02 45.34
N ARG A 440 -18.52 8.75 45.06
CA ARG A 440 -18.51 7.66 46.05
C ARG A 440 -17.43 7.84 47.12
N ARG A 441 -16.28 8.42 46.74
CA ARG A 441 -15.11 8.61 47.60
C ARG A 441 -15.18 9.90 48.43
N TYR A 442 -15.74 10.98 47.87
CA TYR A 442 -15.72 12.32 48.47
C TYR A 442 -17.11 12.92 48.75
N GLY A 443 -18.20 12.23 48.39
CA GLY A 443 -19.57 12.73 48.48
C GLY A 443 -20.01 13.54 47.24
N GLU A 444 -21.32 13.71 47.04
CA GLU A 444 -21.87 14.45 45.88
C GLU A 444 -21.53 15.96 45.91
N GLU A 445 -21.18 16.51 47.07
CA GLU A 445 -20.70 17.90 47.23
C GLU A 445 -19.18 18.07 47.00
N GLY A 446 -18.47 16.98 46.64
CA GLY A 446 -17.03 16.98 46.41
C GLY A 446 -16.61 17.98 45.33
N LYS A 447 -15.74 18.93 45.68
CA LYS A 447 -15.25 20.00 44.78
C LYS A 447 -14.19 19.53 43.78
N LEU A 448 -13.83 18.25 43.77
CA LEU A 448 -12.78 17.66 42.94
C LEU A 448 -13.37 16.85 41.78
N ARG A 449 -12.91 17.14 40.56
CA ARG A 449 -13.37 16.49 39.33
C ARG A 449 -12.19 16.02 38.49
N VAL A 450 -12.29 14.83 37.91
CA VAL A 450 -11.34 14.31 36.92
C VAL A 450 -12.02 14.31 35.55
N VAL A 451 -11.41 14.94 34.55
CA VAL A 451 -12.01 15.06 33.21
C VAL A 451 -11.09 14.51 32.14
N LEU A 452 -11.62 13.59 31.32
CA LEU A 452 -10.96 13.08 30.13
C LEU A 452 -10.97 14.14 29.03
N LYS A 453 -9.79 14.54 28.56
CA LYS A 453 -9.64 15.57 27.52
C LYS A 453 -8.83 15.03 26.33
N PRO A 454 -9.27 15.29 25.09
CA PRO A 454 -8.54 14.80 23.92
C PRO A 454 -7.16 15.46 23.85
N CYS A 455 -6.12 14.65 23.73
CA CYS A 455 -4.76 15.09 23.45
C CYS A 455 -4.40 14.67 22.01
N HIS A 456 -4.66 15.56 21.05
CA HIS A 456 -4.36 15.30 19.64
C HIS A 456 -2.85 15.38 19.40
N ASP A 457 -2.27 14.28 18.90
CA ASP A 457 -0.85 14.17 18.51
C ASP A 457 0.18 14.40 19.63
N GLY A 458 -0.01 13.74 20.77
CA GLY A 458 0.91 13.77 21.91
C GLY A 458 2.37 13.39 21.62
N GLY A 459 2.62 12.51 20.64
CA GLY A 459 3.99 12.08 20.29
C GLY A 459 4.87 13.21 19.77
N VAL A 460 4.59 13.69 18.55
CA VAL A 460 5.43 14.72 17.90
C VAL A 460 5.42 16.01 18.73
N THR A 461 4.24 16.48 19.15
CA THR A 461 4.07 17.71 19.94
C THR A 461 4.82 17.66 21.27
N GLY A 462 4.69 16.56 22.02
CA GLY A 462 5.36 16.39 23.31
C GLY A 462 6.87 16.36 23.19
N ALA A 463 7.39 15.67 22.16
CA ALA A 463 8.82 15.66 21.87
C ALA A 463 9.37 17.06 21.58
N GLY A 464 8.66 17.88 20.79
CA GLY A 464 9.08 19.26 20.50
C GLY A 464 9.05 20.17 21.73
N ILE A 465 8.08 20.02 22.62
CA ILE A 465 8.02 20.80 23.88
C ILE A 465 9.18 20.43 24.81
N LEU A 466 9.50 19.14 24.92
CA LEU A 466 10.61 18.65 25.74
C LEU A 466 11.97 19.25 25.34
N VAL A 467 12.19 19.47 24.04
CA VAL A 467 13.39 20.14 23.53
C VAL A 467 13.57 21.54 24.14
N VAL A 468 12.49 22.32 24.18
CA VAL A 468 12.52 23.69 24.71
C VAL A 468 12.64 23.69 26.23
N ALA A 469 11.95 22.78 26.92
CA ALA A 469 12.05 22.62 28.37
C ALA A 469 13.48 22.28 28.82
N GLU A 470 14.17 21.42 28.07
CA GLU A 470 15.56 21.04 28.33
C GLU A 470 16.53 22.22 28.14
N ALA A 471 16.37 22.98 27.06
CA ALA A 471 17.16 24.17 26.79
C ALA A 471 17.00 25.26 27.87
N LEU A 472 15.79 25.47 28.38
CA LEU A 472 15.50 26.39 29.47
C LEU A 472 16.10 25.93 30.81
N SER A 473 16.07 24.63 31.10
CA SER A 473 16.71 24.06 32.29
C SER A 473 18.22 24.33 32.30
N ARG A 474 18.90 24.20 31.15
CA ARG A 474 20.33 24.52 31.02
C ARG A 474 20.65 26.01 31.15
N GLN A 475 19.76 26.90 30.70
CA GLN A 475 19.96 28.35 30.83
C GLN A 475 19.73 28.86 32.25
N ASN A 476 18.80 28.24 33.00
CA ASN A 476 18.50 28.60 34.39
C ASN A 476 19.42 27.89 35.41
N GLY A 477 20.15 26.86 34.97
CA GLY A 477 21.13 26.13 35.78
C GLY A 477 22.44 26.88 35.99
N ASN A 478 22.45 27.84 36.92
CA ASN A 478 23.69 28.29 37.54
C ASN A 478 24.27 27.11 38.37
N PRO A 479 25.59 26.87 38.43
CA PRO A 479 26.18 25.72 39.15
C PRO A 479 25.92 25.69 40.66
N SER A 480 25.23 26.68 41.23
CA SER A 480 24.81 26.75 42.63
C SER A 480 23.49 26.04 42.95
N THR A 481 22.71 25.57 41.96
CA THR A 481 21.41 24.88 42.17
C THR A 481 21.43 23.37 41.94
N GLN A 482 22.59 22.78 41.65
CA GLN A 482 22.76 21.32 41.62
C GLN A 482 23.12 20.81 43.03
N GLN A 483 22.14 20.28 43.77
CA GLN A 483 22.40 19.51 44.99
C GLN A 483 22.48 18.02 44.64
N SER A 484 23.62 17.40 44.93
CA SER A 484 23.70 15.94 45.01
C SER A 484 22.93 15.47 46.24
N HIS A 485 22.16 14.39 46.10
CA HIS A 485 21.46 13.77 47.23
C HIS A 485 22.46 13.49 48.37
N PRO A 486 22.25 13.99 49.60
CA PRO A 486 23.11 13.65 50.73
C PRO A 486 22.82 12.22 51.16
N SER A 487 23.67 11.28 50.75
CA SER A 487 23.78 9.98 51.40
C SER A 487 24.46 10.18 52.75
N ASN A 488 23.68 10.34 53.83
CA ASN A 488 24.18 10.14 55.19
C ASN A 488 23.06 9.71 56.14
N ILE A 489 23.04 8.41 56.45
CA ILE A 489 22.70 7.94 57.80
C ILE A 489 23.89 7.11 58.27
N ASN A 490 24.48 7.60 59.37
CA ASN A 490 25.60 7.01 60.10
C ASN A 490 25.28 5.59 60.60
N SER A 491 26.25 4.67 60.51
CA SER A 491 26.75 3.92 61.68
C SER A 491 28.03 3.13 61.32
N SER A 492 29.15 3.71 61.75
CA SER A 492 30.28 3.05 62.42
C SER A 492 30.31 1.51 62.47
N ASN A 493 31.32 0.89 61.84
CA ASN A 493 32.23 -0.04 62.51
C ASN A 493 33.51 -0.34 61.68
N THR A 494 34.57 0.39 62.04
CA THR A 494 35.91 -0.07 62.44
C THR A 494 36.57 -1.32 61.82
N ILE A 495 37.88 -1.13 61.55
CA ILE A 495 39.03 -2.10 61.50
C ILE A 495 39.40 -2.56 60.07
N LYS A 496 40.64 -2.49 59.57
CA LYS A 496 41.91 -1.79 59.83
C LYS A 496 42.93 -2.38 58.83
N ASP A 497 43.97 -1.58 58.55
CA ASP A 497 45.34 -1.98 58.22
C ASP A 497 45.74 -2.35 56.78
N ASN A 498 46.36 -1.34 56.13
CA ASN A 498 47.78 -1.28 55.73
C ASN A 498 48.37 -2.45 54.92
N VAL A 499 48.84 -2.16 53.70
CA VAL A 499 50.28 -1.95 53.39
C VAL A 499 50.42 -1.22 52.04
N THR A 500 51.31 -0.24 52.04
CA THR A 500 51.70 0.70 50.98
C THR A 500 52.64 0.10 49.91
N GLY A 501 52.44 0.50 48.65
CA GLY A 501 53.54 0.93 47.78
C GLY A 501 53.88 0.11 46.53
N ILE A 502 53.04 0.15 45.49
CA ILE A 502 53.40 -0.01 44.05
C ILE A 502 52.38 0.82 43.21
N PRO A 503 52.77 1.60 42.18
CA PRO A 503 51.88 2.54 41.46
C PRO A 503 50.78 1.87 40.61
N GLU A 504 49.67 2.58 40.42
CA GLU A 504 48.54 2.19 39.55
C GLU A 504 48.93 2.19 38.05
N PRO A 505 48.46 1.21 37.25
CA PRO A 505 48.77 1.07 35.83
C PRO A 505 47.96 2.03 34.93
N THR A 506 48.57 2.48 33.82
CA THR A 506 47.98 3.33 32.77
C THR A 506 47.66 2.57 31.47
N GLU A 507 46.89 3.21 30.57
CA GLU A 507 46.34 2.68 29.29
C GLU A 507 47.36 2.18 28.23
N THR A 508 48.67 2.15 28.49
CA THR A 508 49.69 1.74 27.50
C THR A 508 50.60 0.58 27.91
N SER A 509 50.29 -0.18 28.97
CA SER A 509 51.11 -1.33 29.40
C SER A 509 50.46 -2.70 29.14
N PRO A 510 51.14 -3.68 28.51
CA PRO A 510 50.56 -4.97 28.12
C PRO A 510 50.79 -6.08 29.15
N LEU A 511 49.85 -7.02 29.32
CA LEU A 511 49.93 -8.10 30.32
C LEU A 511 49.64 -9.52 29.81
N LEU A 512 50.01 -9.84 28.56
CA LEU A 512 50.35 -11.23 28.19
C LEU A 512 51.34 -11.22 27.00
N HIS A 513 52.53 -11.72 27.27
CA HIS A 513 53.67 -11.76 26.35
C HIS A 513 54.03 -13.22 26.06
N ARG A 514 53.86 -13.68 24.80
CA ARG A 514 54.71 -14.67 24.11
C ARG A 514 54.21 -14.85 22.66
N THR A 515 54.91 -14.28 21.67
CA THR A 515 56.02 -14.84 20.85
C THR A 515 55.54 -15.55 19.58
N SER A 516 55.76 -14.82 18.49
CA SER A 516 55.84 -15.15 17.06
C SER A 516 56.04 -16.60 16.59
N SER A 517 55.32 -16.97 15.52
CA SER A 517 55.89 -17.66 14.35
C SER A 517 55.01 -17.51 13.09
N SER A 518 55.57 -16.83 12.08
CA SER A 518 55.57 -17.14 10.62
C SER A 518 54.35 -17.75 9.90
N SER A 519 53.87 -16.99 8.90
CA SER A 519 53.57 -17.36 7.50
C SER A 519 52.55 -18.45 7.10
N SER A 520 51.73 -18.03 6.13
CA SER A 520 51.18 -18.75 4.95
C SER A 520 50.00 -19.73 5.06
N SER A 521 48.95 -19.34 4.33
CA SER A 521 48.11 -20.11 3.40
C SER A 521 47.03 -21.11 3.87
N THR A 522 45.93 -21.05 3.09
CA THR A 522 44.92 -22.05 2.70
C THR A 522 43.64 -22.29 3.53
N SER A 523 42.55 -21.70 3.00
CA SER A 523 41.25 -22.31 2.62
C SER A 523 40.52 -23.29 3.57
N SER A 524 39.29 -22.96 3.93
CA SER A 524 38.08 -23.63 3.43
C SER A 524 36.79 -23.04 4.04
N SER A 525 35.70 -23.21 3.29
CA SER A 525 34.40 -22.54 3.31
C SER A 525 33.33 -23.19 4.20
N ALA A 526 32.40 -22.38 4.73
CA ALA A 526 30.98 -22.76 4.97
C ALA A 526 30.07 -21.49 4.98
N PRO A 527 28.79 -21.58 4.57
CA PRO A 527 28.04 -20.47 3.95
C PRO A 527 27.16 -19.66 4.94
N PRO A 528 26.75 -18.42 4.59
CA PRO A 528 25.93 -17.58 5.47
C PRO A 528 24.42 -17.72 5.23
N SER A 529 23.66 -17.65 6.33
CA SER A 529 22.20 -17.65 6.43
C SER A 529 21.63 -16.27 6.12
N ALA A 530 20.50 -16.24 5.41
CA ALA A 530 19.96 -15.07 4.72
C ALA A 530 18.56 -14.69 5.26
N THR A 531 18.34 -13.43 5.64
CA THR A 531 17.03 -12.88 6.07
C THR A 531 16.52 -11.83 5.06
N HIS A 532 15.20 -11.84 4.82
CA HIS A 532 14.51 -11.26 3.65
C HIS A 532 13.90 -9.85 3.91
N GLN A 533 14.28 -8.84 3.10
CA GLN A 533 13.62 -7.51 3.02
C GLN A 533 13.04 -7.22 1.61
N PRO A 534 11.79 -6.73 1.42
CA PRO A 534 11.23 -6.52 0.07
C PRO A 534 11.05 -5.08 -0.46
N TYR A 535 11.42 -3.98 0.20
CA TYR A 535 11.20 -2.62 -0.36
C TYR A 535 12.42 -1.72 -0.21
N LEU A 536 13.14 -1.47 -1.31
CA LEU A 536 14.56 -1.07 -1.23
C LEU A 536 14.89 0.41 -1.47
N LEU A 537 13.99 1.34 -1.89
CA LEU A 537 14.55 2.56 -2.54
C LEU A 537 14.03 3.98 -2.33
N LEU A 538 12.83 4.28 -1.84
CA LEU A 538 12.54 5.72 -1.64
C LEU A 538 13.38 6.32 -0.48
N SER A 539 13.96 5.47 0.36
CA SER A 539 14.77 5.80 1.55
C SER A 539 16.27 5.47 1.42
N SER A 540 16.80 5.08 0.26
CA SER A 540 18.25 4.84 0.07
C SER A 540 18.86 5.52 -1.16
N THR A 541 18.06 5.92 -2.15
CA THR A 541 18.56 6.66 -3.34
C THR A 541 18.47 8.18 -3.23
N HIS A 542 19.57 8.90 -3.50
CA HIS A 542 19.60 10.37 -3.61
C HIS A 542 18.41 10.89 -4.46
N PRO A 543 17.72 12.01 -4.12
CA PRO A 543 16.53 12.48 -4.84
C PRO A 543 16.74 12.65 -6.35
N THR A 544 17.95 13.00 -6.77
CA THR A 544 18.36 13.03 -8.19
C THR A 544 18.43 11.63 -8.80
N ARG A 545 18.97 10.65 -8.07
CA ARG A 545 19.04 9.25 -8.48
C ARG A 545 17.65 8.65 -8.62
N PHE A 546 16.74 8.90 -7.68
CA PHE A 546 15.33 8.50 -7.81
C PHE A 546 14.65 9.15 -9.02
N ARG A 547 14.82 10.47 -9.22
CA ARG A 547 14.27 11.17 -10.41
C ARG A 547 14.83 10.61 -11.72
N LEU A 548 16.11 10.22 -11.74
CA LEU A 548 16.71 9.55 -12.88
C LEU A 548 16.09 8.16 -13.08
N ILE A 549 16.02 7.30 -12.07
CA ILE A 549 15.40 5.96 -12.19
C ILE A 549 13.95 6.07 -12.65
N PHE A 550 13.14 6.89 -11.98
CA PHE A 550 11.74 7.07 -12.33
C PHE A 550 11.58 7.71 -13.71
N GLY A 551 12.40 8.71 -14.04
CA GLY A 551 12.43 9.32 -15.36
C GLY A 551 12.72 8.30 -16.46
N GLN A 552 13.60 7.33 -16.20
CA GLN A 552 13.86 6.24 -17.15
C GLN A 552 12.73 5.24 -17.26
N ILE A 553 12.03 4.93 -16.17
CA ILE A 553 10.83 4.11 -16.23
C ILE A 553 9.78 4.78 -17.12
N LEU A 554 9.58 6.10 -16.96
CA LEU A 554 8.70 6.89 -17.82
C LEU A 554 9.17 6.85 -19.28
N THR A 555 10.46 7.07 -19.54
CA THR A 555 11.03 7.02 -20.90
C THR A 555 10.89 5.64 -21.53
N ALA A 556 11.13 4.56 -20.78
CA ALA A 556 10.96 3.18 -21.27
C ALA A 556 9.49 2.89 -21.60
N GLN A 557 8.56 3.32 -20.74
CA GLN A 557 7.13 3.21 -21.00
C GLN A 557 6.71 4.00 -22.24
N PHE A 558 7.23 5.22 -22.40
CA PHE A 558 6.98 6.06 -23.57
C PHE A 558 7.43 5.36 -24.86
N LEU A 559 8.70 4.91 -24.91
CA LEU A 559 9.31 4.29 -26.09
C LEU A 559 8.61 2.97 -26.47
N ALA A 560 8.27 2.13 -25.49
CA ALA A 560 7.53 0.90 -25.74
C ALA A 560 6.13 1.16 -26.32
N SER A 561 5.43 2.19 -25.82
CA SER A 561 4.09 2.56 -26.28
C SER A 561 4.11 3.24 -27.64
N PHE A 562 5.12 4.08 -27.87
CA PHE A 562 5.40 4.73 -29.15
C PHE A 562 5.64 3.67 -30.23
N ASP A 563 6.59 2.76 -30.03
CA ASP A 563 6.88 1.67 -30.98
C ASP A 563 5.66 0.76 -31.23
N GLY A 564 4.90 0.46 -30.17
CA GLY A 564 3.71 -0.38 -30.28
C GLY A 564 2.60 0.20 -31.15
N THR A 565 2.53 1.53 -31.29
CA THR A 565 1.50 2.25 -32.06
C THR A 565 2.02 2.91 -33.32
N LEU A 566 3.34 3.06 -33.46
CA LEU A 566 4.06 3.59 -34.63
C LEU A 566 3.56 2.95 -35.93
N LEU A 567 3.48 1.62 -35.91
CA LEU A 567 3.07 0.83 -37.07
C LEU A 567 1.62 1.04 -37.49
N ALA A 568 0.76 1.69 -36.68
CA ALA A 568 -0.63 1.92 -37.05
C ALA A 568 -0.74 2.64 -38.40
N SER A 569 0.09 3.66 -38.65
CA SER A 569 0.08 4.44 -39.90
C SER A 569 1.19 4.07 -40.88
N SER A 570 2.29 3.42 -40.45
CA SER A 570 3.39 3.02 -41.34
C SER A 570 3.35 1.58 -41.85
N HIS A 571 2.50 0.69 -41.29
CA HIS A 571 2.41 -0.70 -41.76
C HIS A 571 2.09 -0.85 -43.26
N PRO A 572 1.24 -0.01 -43.91
CA PRO A 572 0.96 -0.18 -45.34
C PRO A 572 2.18 0.17 -46.20
N VAL A 573 2.98 1.16 -45.81
CA VAL A 573 4.22 1.56 -46.49
C VAL A 573 5.27 0.46 -46.41
N ILE A 574 5.52 -0.06 -45.20
CA ILE A 574 6.52 -1.11 -44.96
C ILE A 574 6.15 -2.39 -45.72
N THR A 575 4.89 -2.80 -45.67
CA THR A 575 4.46 -4.02 -46.34
C THR A 575 4.44 -3.89 -47.86
N SER A 576 4.16 -2.70 -48.39
CA SER A 576 4.29 -2.39 -49.81
C SER A 576 5.74 -2.45 -50.28
N HIS A 577 6.70 -1.93 -49.49
CA HIS A 577 8.13 -2.01 -49.79
C HIS A 577 8.62 -3.46 -49.96
N PHE A 578 8.13 -4.39 -49.14
CA PHE A 578 8.48 -5.82 -49.24
C PHE A 578 7.57 -6.63 -50.16
N ALA A 579 6.60 -5.99 -50.83
CA ALA A 579 5.57 -6.66 -51.63
C ALA A 579 4.83 -7.78 -50.85
N ALA A 580 4.54 -7.53 -49.57
CA ALA A 580 4.01 -8.48 -48.61
C ALA A 580 2.84 -7.91 -47.77
N ALA A 581 1.90 -7.20 -48.40
CA ALA A 581 0.70 -6.65 -47.74
C ALA A 581 -0.18 -7.72 -47.07
N ASN A 582 -0.15 -8.97 -47.54
CA ASN A 582 -0.81 -10.10 -46.89
C ASN A 582 -0.22 -10.45 -45.50
N ALA A 583 1.02 -10.04 -45.23
CA ALA A 583 1.70 -10.24 -43.95
C ALA A 583 1.57 -9.04 -43.00
N ALA A 584 0.82 -7.99 -43.35
CA ALA A 584 0.73 -6.74 -42.57
C ALA A 584 0.34 -6.96 -41.10
N SER A 585 -0.57 -7.91 -40.82
CA SER A 585 -0.98 -8.22 -39.45
C SER A 585 0.16 -8.72 -38.57
N TRP A 586 1.15 -9.41 -39.15
CA TRP A 586 2.27 -9.97 -38.40
C TRP A 586 3.16 -8.89 -37.78
N LEU A 587 3.24 -7.71 -38.39
CA LEU A 587 4.09 -6.62 -37.91
C LEU A 587 3.65 -6.12 -36.52
N SER A 588 2.33 -6.03 -36.30
CA SER A 588 1.75 -5.67 -35.00
C SER A 588 1.53 -6.89 -34.11
N THR A 589 1.08 -8.01 -34.68
CA THR A 589 0.71 -9.21 -33.92
C THR A 589 1.92 -9.86 -33.27
N ALA A 590 3.05 -9.98 -33.97
CA ALA A 590 4.26 -10.60 -33.42
C ALA A 590 4.81 -9.80 -32.23
N PHE A 591 4.82 -8.47 -32.33
CA PHE A 591 5.20 -7.59 -31.23
C PHE A 591 4.23 -7.72 -30.06
N LEU A 592 2.92 -7.55 -30.27
CA LEU A 592 1.94 -7.58 -29.18
C LEU A 592 1.87 -8.94 -28.49
N LEU A 593 2.01 -10.03 -29.24
CA LEU A 593 2.01 -11.40 -28.72
C LEU A 593 3.21 -11.65 -27.81
N THR A 594 4.41 -11.32 -28.27
CA THR A 594 5.64 -11.51 -27.48
C THR A 594 5.70 -10.55 -26.30
N THR A 595 5.26 -9.31 -26.46
CA THR A 595 5.06 -8.35 -25.36
C THR A 595 4.13 -8.92 -24.31
N THR A 596 2.99 -9.50 -24.70
CA THR A 596 1.99 -10.05 -23.75
C THR A 596 2.53 -11.30 -23.05
N ALA A 597 3.19 -12.20 -23.78
CA ALA A 597 3.72 -13.44 -23.25
C ALA A 597 4.91 -13.22 -22.29
N SER A 598 5.72 -12.18 -22.51
CA SER A 598 6.92 -11.94 -21.71
C SER A 598 6.63 -11.31 -20.35
N GLN A 599 5.53 -10.56 -20.17
CA GLN A 599 5.24 -9.84 -18.92
C GLN A 599 5.20 -10.75 -17.69
N PRO A 600 4.39 -11.84 -17.68
CA PRO A 600 4.30 -12.69 -16.50
C PRO A 600 5.62 -13.41 -16.20
N LEU A 601 6.31 -13.86 -17.26
CA LEU A 601 7.59 -14.57 -17.18
C LEU A 601 8.68 -13.68 -16.58
N LEU A 602 8.85 -12.47 -17.11
CA LEU A 602 9.89 -11.54 -16.66
C LEU A 602 9.59 -10.94 -15.30
N GLY A 603 8.31 -10.75 -14.95
CA GLY A 603 7.93 -10.32 -13.61
C GLY A 603 8.40 -11.29 -12.54
N ARG A 604 8.14 -12.59 -12.71
CA ARG A 604 8.56 -13.63 -11.76
C ARG A 604 10.05 -13.93 -11.82
N LEU A 605 10.65 -13.94 -13.01
CA LEU A 605 12.10 -14.09 -13.17
C LEU A 605 12.87 -12.99 -12.42
N SER A 606 12.26 -11.79 -12.31
CA SER A 606 12.88 -10.68 -11.59
C SER A 606 12.90 -10.83 -10.08
N ASP A 607 12.04 -11.68 -9.50
CA ASP A 607 12.11 -12.04 -8.08
C ASP A 607 13.35 -12.90 -7.77
N ALA A 608 13.87 -13.62 -8.78
CA ALA A 608 15.00 -14.55 -8.62
C ALA A 608 16.35 -13.99 -9.11
N VAL A 609 16.35 -13.24 -10.21
CA VAL A 609 17.57 -12.69 -10.85
C VAL A 609 17.88 -11.26 -10.35
N GLY A 610 16.89 -10.59 -9.75
CA GLY A 610 16.94 -9.17 -9.41
C GLY A 610 16.40 -8.28 -10.52
N ARG A 611 15.99 -7.05 -10.18
CA ARG A 611 15.30 -6.15 -11.13
C ARG A 611 16.23 -5.54 -12.18
N LYS A 612 17.43 -5.06 -11.78
CA LYS A 612 18.36 -4.34 -12.66
C LYS A 612 18.82 -5.14 -13.87
N PRO A 613 19.36 -6.37 -13.74
CA PRO A 613 19.91 -7.11 -14.88
C PRO A 613 18.84 -7.37 -15.94
N LEU A 614 17.63 -7.73 -15.51
CA LEU A 614 16.53 -7.98 -16.43
C LEU A 614 16.00 -6.71 -17.07
N PHE A 615 15.95 -5.58 -16.35
CA PHE A 615 15.48 -4.31 -16.92
C PHE A 615 16.45 -3.81 -17.99
N VAL A 616 17.75 -3.81 -17.69
CA VAL A 616 18.80 -3.43 -18.65
C VAL A 616 18.84 -4.42 -19.83
N ALA A 617 18.78 -5.73 -19.58
CA ALA A 617 18.73 -6.72 -20.65
C ALA A 617 17.51 -6.52 -21.56
N SER A 618 16.34 -6.23 -20.98
CA SER A 618 15.12 -5.96 -21.75
C SER A 618 15.28 -4.71 -22.64
N LEU A 619 15.89 -3.65 -22.13
CA LEU A 619 16.19 -2.44 -22.93
C LEU A 619 17.24 -2.69 -24.01
N LEU A 620 18.29 -3.48 -23.75
CA LEU A 620 19.30 -3.83 -24.76
C LEU A 620 18.72 -4.73 -25.85
N VAL A 621 17.91 -5.72 -25.49
CA VAL A 621 17.16 -6.55 -26.44
C VAL A 621 16.23 -5.68 -27.27
N PHE A 622 15.52 -4.74 -26.64
CA PHE A 622 14.65 -3.81 -27.35
C PHE A 622 15.45 -2.94 -28.34
N ALA A 623 16.57 -2.33 -27.92
CA ALA A 623 17.42 -1.53 -28.80
C ALA A 623 17.99 -2.33 -29.98
N ALA A 624 18.52 -3.53 -29.72
CA ALA A 624 19.09 -4.40 -30.74
C ALA A 624 18.02 -4.89 -31.73
N ALA A 625 16.85 -5.26 -31.24
CA ALA A 625 15.74 -5.68 -32.09
C ALA A 625 15.17 -4.51 -32.92
N THR A 626 15.11 -3.31 -32.35
CA THR A 626 14.70 -2.09 -33.08
C THR A 626 15.73 -1.72 -34.15
N ALA A 627 17.03 -1.85 -33.87
CA ALA A 627 18.06 -1.70 -34.89
C ALA A 627 17.94 -2.78 -35.99
N TRP A 628 17.60 -4.02 -35.61
CA TRP A 628 17.34 -5.10 -36.57
C TRP A 628 16.11 -4.80 -37.44
N CYS A 629 15.06 -4.18 -36.90
CA CYS A 629 13.93 -3.70 -37.71
C CYS A 629 14.37 -2.68 -38.77
N ALA A 630 15.23 -1.73 -38.41
CA ALA A 630 15.76 -0.74 -39.36
C ALA A 630 16.62 -1.39 -40.47
N LEU A 631 17.36 -2.45 -40.14
CA LEU A 631 18.27 -3.14 -41.05
C LEU A 631 17.64 -4.32 -41.79
N ALA A 632 16.36 -4.61 -41.57
CA ALA A 632 15.73 -5.80 -42.13
C ALA A 632 15.76 -5.80 -43.67
N GLY A 633 16.25 -6.90 -44.23
CA GLY A 633 16.30 -7.16 -45.67
C GLY A 633 15.10 -7.95 -46.23
N SER A 634 14.26 -8.51 -45.36
CA SER A 634 13.06 -9.26 -45.76
C SER A 634 11.93 -9.09 -44.74
N ILE A 635 10.68 -9.30 -45.18
CA ILE A 635 9.50 -9.22 -44.31
C ILE A 635 9.56 -10.23 -43.16
N GLY A 636 10.07 -11.44 -43.42
CA GLY A 636 10.23 -12.48 -42.39
C GLY A 636 11.26 -12.08 -41.33
N SER A 637 12.40 -11.52 -41.76
CA SER A 637 13.40 -10.97 -40.84
C SER A 637 12.82 -9.80 -40.04
N PHE A 638 12.00 -8.94 -40.65
CA PHE A 638 11.36 -7.82 -39.98
C PHE A 638 10.35 -8.31 -38.93
N VAL A 639 9.48 -9.26 -39.26
CA VAL A 639 8.53 -9.87 -38.32
C VAL A 639 9.25 -10.57 -37.16
N ALA A 640 10.35 -11.26 -37.42
CA ALA A 640 11.19 -11.84 -36.38
C ALA A 640 11.78 -10.76 -35.47
N ALA A 641 12.33 -9.69 -36.04
CA ALA A 641 12.82 -8.55 -35.28
C ALA A 641 11.71 -7.91 -34.42
N ARG A 642 10.49 -7.77 -34.95
CA ARG A 642 9.30 -7.29 -34.21
C ARG A 642 8.94 -8.19 -33.02
N ALA A 643 9.03 -9.51 -33.18
CA ALA A 643 8.83 -10.46 -32.09
C ALA A 643 9.89 -10.26 -30.98
N VAL A 644 11.15 -10.03 -31.34
CA VAL A 644 12.21 -9.74 -30.36
C VAL A 644 12.02 -8.35 -29.72
N CYS A 645 11.55 -7.35 -30.48
CA CYS A 645 11.19 -6.04 -29.94
C CYS A 645 10.12 -6.18 -28.86
N GLY A 646 9.09 -6.99 -29.10
CA GLY A 646 8.02 -7.18 -28.13
C GLY A 646 8.49 -7.86 -26.85
N LEU A 647 9.41 -8.83 -26.95
CA LEU A 647 10.07 -9.41 -25.78
C LEU A 647 10.77 -8.33 -24.92
N GLY A 648 11.57 -7.46 -25.55
CA GLY A 648 12.28 -6.38 -24.86
C GLY A 648 11.34 -5.29 -24.30
N ALA A 649 10.36 -4.85 -25.08
CA ALA A 649 9.37 -3.86 -24.67
C ALA A 649 8.49 -4.37 -23.52
N GLY A 650 7.98 -5.59 -23.61
CA GLY A 650 7.18 -6.22 -22.54
C GLY A 650 7.96 -6.37 -21.23
N GLY A 651 9.25 -6.72 -21.32
CA GLY A 651 10.16 -6.73 -20.18
C GLY A 651 10.35 -5.34 -19.56
N ALA A 652 10.66 -4.34 -20.38
CA ALA A 652 10.85 -2.97 -19.91
C ALA A 652 9.59 -2.40 -19.23
N MET A 653 8.41 -2.60 -19.81
CA MET A 653 7.14 -2.15 -19.23
C MET A 653 6.84 -2.85 -17.89
N THR A 654 6.98 -4.16 -17.84
CA THR A 654 6.66 -4.96 -16.63
C THR A 654 7.63 -4.66 -15.51
N LEU A 655 8.93 -4.70 -15.79
CA LEU A 655 9.97 -4.42 -14.82
C LEU A 655 9.95 -2.95 -14.40
N GLY A 656 9.56 -2.02 -15.29
CA GLY A 656 9.31 -0.63 -14.94
C GLY A 656 8.15 -0.48 -13.95
N ALA A 657 7.06 -1.22 -14.12
CA ALA A 657 5.94 -1.24 -13.17
C ALA A 657 6.33 -1.86 -11.82
N ILE A 658 7.11 -2.96 -11.83
CA ILE A 658 7.64 -3.59 -10.62
C ILE A 658 8.64 -2.67 -9.92
N LEU A 659 9.57 -2.06 -10.64
CA LEU A 659 10.49 -1.07 -10.10
C LEU A 659 9.72 0.10 -9.50
N THR A 660 8.69 0.63 -10.17
CA THR A 660 7.82 1.67 -9.59
C THR A 660 7.17 1.19 -8.29
N SER A 661 6.77 -0.07 -8.22
CA SER A 661 6.23 -0.69 -7.01
C SER A 661 7.28 -0.78 -5.89
N ASP A 662 8.50 -1.22 -6.20
CA ASP A 662 9.60 -1.40 -5.25
C ASP A 662 10.20 -0.06 -4.79
N LEU A 663 10.10 0.96 -5.65
CA LEU A 663 10.60 2.32 -5.42
C LEU A 663 9.58 3.16 -4.66
N VAL A 664 8.29 3.09 -5.01
CA VAL A 664 7.26 4.03 -4.54
C VAL A 664 6.35 3.39 -3.50
N PRO A 665 6.25 3.98 -2.29
CA PRO A 665 5.38 3.48 -1.23
C PRO A 665 3.89 3.52 -1.65
N ILE A 666 3.11 2.59 -1.12
CA ILE A 666 1.75 2.29 -1.61
C ILE A 666 0.81 3.50 -1.54
N GLU A 667 0.99 4.38 -0.55
CA GLU A 667 0.18 5.59 -0.32
C GLU A 667 0.36 6.64 -1.43
N ARG A 668 1.56 6.71 -2.03
CA ARG A 668 1.87 7.63 -3.13
C ARG A 668 1.79 6.96 -4.50
N ARG A 669 1.73 5.64 -4.56
CA ARG A 669 1.75 4.86 -5.80
C ARG A 669 0.69 5.28 -6.81
N GLY A 670 -0.48 5.75 -6.36
CA GLY A 670 -1.53 6.28 -7.25
C GLY A 670 -1.07 7.45 -8.12
N ASN A 671 -0.29 8.39 -7.57
CA ASN A 671 0.21 9.55 -8.32
C ASN A 671 1.28 9.15 -9.34
N TYR A 672 2.20 8.27 -8.94
CA TYR A 672 3.26 7.79 -9.84
C TYR A 672 2.70 6.90 -10.95
N GLN A 673 1.68 6.09 -10.66
CA GLN A 673 0.95 5.33 -11.68
C GLN A 673 0.22 6.25 -12.66
N SER A 674 -0.29 7.40 -12.21
CA SER A 674 -0.87 8.42 -13.08
C SER A 674 0.16 8.98 -14.06
N TYR A 675 1.39 9.29 -13.61
CA TYR A 675 2.47 9.72 -14.51
C TYR A 675 2.81 8.64 -15.54
N VAL A 676 2.95 7.38 -15.11
CA VAL A 676 3.19 6.24 -16.03
C VAL A 676 2.08 6.12 -17.07
N ASN A 677 0.81 6.25 -16.67
CA ASN A 677 -0.33 6.16 -17.57
C ASN A 677 -0.40 7.33 -18.56
N VAL A 678 -0.10 8.56 -18.11
CA VAL A 678 -0.04 9.75 -18.98
C VAL A 678 1.08 9.58 -20.00
N THR A 679 2.26 9.12 -19.58
CA THR A 679 3.40 8.88 -20.49
C THR A 679 3.12 7.75 -21.48
N PHE A 680 2.47 6.67 -21.04
CA PHE A 680 1.99 5.60 -21.92
C PHE A 680 1.01 6.11 -22.99
N GLY A 681 0.03 6.92 -22.57
CA GLY A 681 -0.95 7.53 -23.48
C GLY A 681 -0.31 8.51 -24.47
N ALA A 682 0.63 9.34 -24.01
CA ALA A 682 1.38 10.26 -24.85
C ALA A 682 2.23 9.52 -25.89
N GLY A 683 2.95 8.46 -25.48
CA GLY A 683 3.72 7.61 -26.39
C GLY A 683 2.82 6.96 -27.44
N SER A 684 1.69 6.39 -27.02
CA SER A 684 0.71 5.76 -27.92
C SER A 684 0.11 6.74 -28.94
N ALA A 685 -0.23 7.96 -28.50
CA ALA A 685 -0.81 8.98 -29.38
C ALA A 685 0.22 9.51 -30.37
N LEU A 686 1.46 9.77 -29.92
CA LEU A 686 2.54 10.25 -30.78
C LEU A 686 3.01 9.16 -31.76
N GLY A 687 3.06 7.90 -31.35
CA GLY A 687 3.39 6.79 -32.25
C GLY A 687 2.41 6.68 -33.39
N ALA A 688 1.11 6.59 -33.08
CA ALA A 688 0.05 6.53 -34.10
C ALA A 688 0.07 7.73 -35.06
N ALA A 689 0.33 8.94 -34.52
CA ALA A 689 0.32 10.18 -35.28
C ALA A 689 1.57 10.39 -36.16
N LEU A 690 2.75 10.11 -35.62
CA LEU A 690 4.03 10.42 -36.26
C LEU A 690 4.57 9.28 -37.14
N GLY A 691 4.10 8.05 -36.98
CA GLY A 691 4.59 6.90 -37.74
C GLY A 691 4.60 7.14 -39.25
N GLY A 692 3.45 7.51 -39.83
CA GLY A 692 3.37 7.83 -41.25
C GLY A 692 4.18 9.07 -41.68
N ALA A 693 4.34 10.06 -40.79
CA ALA A 693 5.18 11.24 -41.09
C ALA A 693 6.66 10.88 -41.18
N MET A 694 7.13 10.02 -40.28
CA MET A 694 8.50 9.50 -40.30
C MET A 694 8.72 8.56 -41.51
N ALA A 695 7.71 7.75 -41.87
CA ALA A 695 7.73 6.90 -43.06
C ALA A 695 7.99 7.71 -44.34
N ASP A 696 7.23 8.79 -44.53
CA ASP A 696 7.28 9.61 -45.74
C ASP A 696 8.54 10.50 -45.80
N THR A 697 9.07 10.96 -44.65
CA THR A 697 10.19 11.94 -44.62
C THR A 697 11.57 11.32 -44.41
N LEU A 698 11.71 10.41 -43.45
CA LEU A 698 12.98 9.76 -43.11
C LEU A 698 13.14 8.39 -43.80
N GLY A 699 12.07 7.91 -44.43
CA GLY A 699 11.92 6.53 -44.85
C GLY A 699 11.52 5.64 -43.66
N TRP A 700 10.81 4.55 -43.94
CA TRP A 700 10.32 3.63 -42.91
C TRP A 700 11.42 3.03 -42.03
N ARG A 701 12.66 2.89 -42.54
CA ARG A 701 13.82 2.45 -41.76
C ARG A 701 14.23 3.47 -40.69
N GLY A 702 14.07 4.76 -41.00
CA GLY A 702 14.35 5.87 -40.11
C GLY A 702 13.46 5.88 -38.86
N GLU A 703 12.21 5.41 -38.98
CA GLU A 703 11.26 5.26 -37.86
C GLU A 703 11.84 4.44 -36.71
N PHE A 704 12.57 3.38 -37.03
CA PHE A 704 13.22 2.51 -36.05
C PHE A 704 14.59 3.04 -35.64
N ALA A 705 15.38 3.55 -36.59
CA ALA A 705 16.72 4.06 -36.32
C ALA A 705 16.72 5.20 -35.28
N VAL A 706 15.75 6.13 -35.35
CA VAL A 706 15.62 7.25 -34.41
C VAL A 706 15.37 6.79 -32.97
N GLN A 707 14.72 5.64 -32.78
CA GLN A 707 14.40 5.11 -31.44
C GLN A 707 15.61 4.42 -30.77
N VAL A 708 16.56 3.91 -31.55
CA VAL A 708 17.70 3.13 -31.02
C VAL A 708 18.51 3.94 -30.01
N LEU A 709 18.84 5.20 -30.34
CA LEU A 709 19.66 6.05 -29.48
C LEU A 709 18.97 6.38 -28.12
N PRO A 710 17.70 6.83 -28.08
CA PRO A 710 16.95 6.97 -26.83
C PRO A 710 16.86 5.69 -25.99
N ILE A 711 16.66 4.52 -26.61
CA ILE A 711 16.60 3.24 -25.89
C ILE A 711 17.97 2.90 -25.28
N LEU A 712 19.07 3.07 -26.05
CA LEU A 712 20.42 2.83 -25.56
C LEU A 712 20.82 3.80 -24.44
N LEU A 713 20.44 5.08 -24.55
CA LEU A 713 20.64 6.05 -23.48
C LEU A 713 19.87 5.64 -22.21
N CYS A 714 18.62 5.18 -22.38
CA CYS A 714 17.83 4.64 -21.28
C CYS A 714 18.51 3.41 -20.66
N ALA A 715 19.05 2.49 -21.45
CA ALA A 715 19.78 1.32 -20.95
C ALA A 715 21.07 1.71 -20.21
N ALA A 716 21.84 2.65 -20.75
CA ALA A 716 23.09 3.13 -20.16
C ALA A 716 22.84 3.81 -18.82
N VAL A 717 21.89 4.75 -18.77
CA VAL A 717 21.52 5.40 -17.52
C VAL A 717 20.96 4.36 -16.53
N ALA A 718 20.28 3.31 -17.00
CA ALA A 718 19.63 2.33 -16.10
C ALA A 718 20.69 1.45 -15.47
N PHE A 719 21.69 1.07 -16.26
CA PHE A 719 22.87 0.37 -15.81
C PHE A 719 23.68 1.16 -14.77
N LEU A 720 23.83 2.47 -14.96
CA LEU A 720 24.58 3.34 -14.06
C LEU A 720 23.81 3.69 -12.77
N VAL A 721 22.51 3.94 -12.90
CA VAL A 721 21.70 4.59 -11.85
C VAL A 721 20.94 3.55 -11.02
N ILE A 722 20.48 2.43 -11.58
CA ILE A 722 19.75 1.41 -10.82
C ILE A 722 20.75 0.59 -9.97
N PRO A 723 20.57 0.47 -8.65
CA PRO A 723 21.37 -0.44 -7.81
C PRO A 723 21.26 -1.92 -8.21
N ASP A 724 22.32 -2.69 -7.93
CA ASP A 724 22.45 -4.10 -8.31
C ASP A 724 21.67 -5.08 -7.41
N ASP A 725 21.27 -4.63 -6.23
CA ASP A 725 20.65 -5.37 -5.12
C ASP A 725 19.12 -5.32 -5.12
N ILE A 726 18.51 -4.54 -6.01
CA ILE A 726 17.05 -4.35 -6.06
C ILE A 726 16.32 -5.65 -6.42
N GLY A 727 15.38 -6.04 -5.56
CA GLY A 727 14.43 -7.13 -5.78
C GLY A 727 14.97 -8.53 -5.52
N LEU A 728 16.20 -8.66 -4.97
CA LEU A 728 16.74 -9.94 -4.52
C LEU A 728 16.23 -10.23 -3.10
N VAL A 729 15.20 -11.06 -3.01
CA VAL A 729 14.58 -11.43 -1.75
C VAL A 729 15.60 -12.26 -0.95
N GLY A 730 16.13 -11.70 0.14
CA GLY A 730 16.89 -12.44 1.17
C GLY A 730 18.36 -12.69 0.91
N GLY A 731 19.11 -11.79 0.29
CA GLY A 731 20.59 -11.87 0.25
C GLY A 731 21.18 -13.13 -0.40
N LYS A 732 20.34 -13.95 -1.07
CA LYS A 732 20.80 -15.13 -1.79
C LYS A 732 21.63 -14.69 -3.00
N PRO A 733 22.76 -15.36 -3.30
CA PRO A 733 23.54 -15.05 -4.49
C PRO A 733 22.65 -15.22 -5.74
N ARG A 734 22.88 -14.39 -6.77
CA ARG A 734 22.19 -14.49 -8.08
C ARG A 734 22.15 -15.96 -8.51
N ARG A 735 20.97 -16.58 -8.47
CA ARG A 735 20.79 -17.95 -8.98
C ARG A 735 20.98 -17.91 -10.50
N ARG A 736 21.55 -18.96 -11.08
CA ARG A 736 21.60 -19.07 -12.55
C ARG A 736 20.16 -19.10 -13.06
N VAL A 737 19.91 -18.48 -14.21
CA VAL A 737 18.58 -18.41 -14.84
C VAL A 737 17.92 -19.79 -14.91
N TRP A 738 18.72 -20.83 -15.16
CA TRP A 738 18.29 -22.23 -15.22
C TRP A 738 17.84 -22.82 -13.88
N ASP A 739 18.46 -22.43 -12.76
CA ASP A 739 18.07 -22.90 -11.41
C ASP A 739 16.79 -22.20 -10.93
N ALA A 740 16.61 -20.93 -11.30
CA ALA A 740 15.40 -20.16 -11.01
C ALA A 740 14.17 -20.64 -11.81
N LEU A 741 14.39 -21.21 -13.00
CA LEU A 741 13.34 -21.81 -13.83
C LEU A 741 12.75 -23.10 -13.23
N GLY A 742 13.47 -23.79 -12.33
CA GLY A 742 13.06 -25.08 -11.75
C GLY A 742 12.05 -25.00 -10.60
N GLU A 743 11.92 -23.85 -9.92
CA GLU A 743 10.95 -23.62 -8.83
C GLU A 743 9.66 -22.93 -9.33
N PHE A 744 9.55 -22.69 -10.64
CA PHE A 744 8.47 -21.91 -11.26
C PHE A 744 7.30 -22.79 -11.71
N ASP A 745 6.06 -22.30 -11.57
CA ASP A 745 4.90 -22.86 -12.26
C ASP A 745 4.95 -22.52 -13.76
N PHE A 746 5.86 -23.20 -14.44
CA PHE A 746 6.06 -23.10 -15.89
C PHE A 746 4.82 -23.60 -16.64
N GLY A 747 4.00 -24.45 -16.00
CA GLY A 747 2.83 -25.08 -16.60
C GLY A 747 1.79 -24.07 -17.06
N GLY A 748 1.29 -23.23 -16.16
CA GLY A 748 0.22 -22.26 -16.47
C GLY A 748 0.66 -21.19 -17.48
N SER A 749 1.80 -20.54 -17.23
CA SER A 749 2.34 -19.50 -18.11
C SER A 749 2.67 -20.04 -19.50
N ALA A 750 3.37 -21.17 -19.60
CA ALA A 750 3.75 -21.73 -20.90
C ALA A 750 2.53 -22.26 -21.65
N ALA A 751 1.57 -22.90 -20.98
CA ALA A 751 0.34 -23.36 -21.62
C ALA A 751 -0.48 -22.19 -22.19
N LEU A 752 -0.57 -21.06 -21.47
CA LEU A 752 -1.24 -19.85 -21.96
C LEU A 752 -0.51 -19.23 -23.17
N THR A 753 0.83 -19.13 -23.11
CA THR A 753 1.64 -18.61 -24.21
C THR A 753 1.51 -19.49 -25.45
N VAL A 754 1.59 -20.81 -25.30
CA VAL A 754 1.44 -21.78 -26.40
C VAL A 754 0.02 -21.70 -26.97
N ALA A 755 -1.00 -21.68 -26.12
CA ALA A 755 -2.40 -21.58 -26.55
C ALA A 755 -2.67 -20.33 -27.38
N THR A 756 -2.21 -19.18 -26.89
CA THR A 756 -2.43 -17.88 -27.52
C THR A 756 -1.62 -17.77 -28.81
N THR A 757 -0.34 -18.14 -28.79
CA THR A 757 0.56 -18.09 -29.96
C THR A 757 0.07 -18.99 -31.10
N SER A 758 -0.29 -20.23 -30.78
CA SER A 758 -0.76 -21.19 -31.78
C SER A 758 -2.15 -20.84 -32.33
N ALA A 759 -3.05 -20.28 -31.51
CA ALA A 759 -4.33 -19.74 -31.99
C ALA A 759 -4.10 -18.65 -33.04
N ILE A 760 -3.26 -17.66 -32.70
CA ILE A 760 -2.97 -16.52 -33.57
C ILE A 760 -2.26 -16.97 -34.85
N LEU A 761 -1.34 -17.93 -34.75
CA LEU A 761 -0.63 -18.51 -35.90
C LEU A 761 -1.63 -19.19 -36.86
N GLY A 762 -2.53 -20.01 -36.32
CA GLY A 762 -3.59 -20.65 -37.10
C GLY A 762 -4.51 -19.64 -37.79
N LEU A 763 -4.97 -18.62 -37.04
CA LEU A 763 -5.86 -17.58 -37.56
C LEU A 763 -5.19 -16.67 -38.61
N ASN A 764 -3.90 -16.36 -38.48
CA ASN A 764 -3.21 -15.51 -39.46
C ASN A 764 -2.78 -16.27 -40.72
N PHE A 765 -2.50 -17.58 -40.61
CA PHE A 765 -2.15 -18.40 -41.77
C PHE A 765 -3.38 -18.86 -42.55
N GLY A 766 -4.42 -19.31 -41.85
CA GLY A 766 -5.62 -19.89 -42.46
C GLY A 766 -6.36 -18.90 -43.35
N GLY A 767 -6.56 -19.28 -44.62
CA GLY A 767 -7.31 -18.49 -45.61
C GLY A 767 -6.57 -17.26 -46.14
N ASN A 768 -5.39 -16.94 -45.62
CA ASN A 768 -4.60 -15.78 -46.04
C ASN A 768 -3.31 -16.19 -46.76
N ILE A 769 -2.41 -16.89 -46.04
CA ILE A 769 -1.11 -17.35 -46.56
C ILE A 769 -1.23 -18.81 -47.03
N TYR A 770 -1.89 -19.65 -46.23
CA TYR A 770 -2.10 -21.05 -46.51
C TYR A 770 -3.60 -21.38 -46.56
N PRO A 771 -4.02 -22.38 -47.37
CA PRO A 771 -5.37 -22.92 -47.28
C PRO A 771 -5.66 -23.42 -45.85
N TRP A 772 -6.92 -23.37 -45.43
CA TRP A 772 -7.34 -23.87 -44.12
C TRP A 772 -7.01 -25.36 -43.89
N SER A 773 -6.92 -26.15 -44.96
CA SER A 773 -6.53 -27.55 -44.94
C SER A 773 -5.03 -27.79 -44.79
N HIS A 774 -4.20 -26.76 -44.84
CA HIS A 774 -2.76 -26.90 -44.79
C HIS A 774 -2.30 -27.46 -43.42
N PRO A 775 -1.39 -28.45 -43.37
CA PRO A 775 -1.00 -29.12 -42.13
C PRO A 775 -0.53 -28.16 -41.02
N ILE A 776 0.17 -27.09 -41.37
CA ILE A 776 0.63 -26.08 -40.39
C ILE A 776 -0.55 -25.35 -39.73
N VAL A 777 -1.60 -25.02 -40.49
CA VAL A 777 -2.79 -24.34 -39.96
C VAL A 777 -3.55 -25.27 -39.02
N ILE A 778 -3.78 -26.50 -39.45
CA ILE A 778 -4.45 -27.53 -38.64
C ILE A 778 -3.63 -27.81 -37.38
N ALA A 779 -2.32 -27.99 -37.49
CA ALA A 779 -1.43 -28.23 -36.36
C ALA A 779 -1.47 -27.07 -35.35
N ALA A 780 -1.38 -25.82 -35.82
CA ALA A 780 -1.44 -24.65 -34.95
C ALA A 780 -2.80 -24.55 -34.21
N LEU A 781 -3.92 -24.71 -34.93
CA LEU A 781 -5.25 -24.70 -34.31
C LEU A 781 -5.46 -25.89 -33.35
N SER A 782 -4.93 -27.06 -33.69
CA SER A 782 -5.03 -28.26 -32.84
C SER A 782 -4.20 -28.11 -31.57
N ILE A 783 -2.97 -27.58 -31.68
CA ILE A 783 -2.13 -27.26 -30.51
C ILE A 783 -2.88 -26.29 -29.61
N SER A 784 -3.47 -25.23 -30.15
CA SER A 784 -4.26 -24.27 -29.38
C SER A 784 -5.46 -24.92 -28.68
N ALA A 785 -6.21 -25.75 -29.42
CA ALA A 785 -7.38 -26.46 -28.93
C ALA A 785 -7.06 -27.46 -27.81
N ILE A 786 -5.82 -27.97 -27.74
CA ILE A 786 -5.35 -28.86 -26.66
C ILE A 786 -4.74 -28.05 -25.51
N SER A 787 -3.89 -27.07 -25.81
CA SER A 787 -3.16 -26.31 -24.79
C SER A 787 -4.05 -25.36 -24.00
N PHE A 788 -5.14 -24.84 -24.59
CA PHE A 788 -6.07 -23.95 -23.87
C PHE A 788 -6.86 -24.70 -22.77
N PRO A 789 -7.50 -25.87 -23.03
CA PRO A 789 -8.05 -26.69 -21.95
C PRO A 789 -7.00 -27.16 -20.95
N THR A 790 -5.79 -27.49 -21.41
CA THR A 790 -4.67 -27.86 -20.52
C THR A 790 -4.31 -26.71 -19.58
N PHE A 791 -4.25 -25.48 -20.09
CA PHE A 791 -4.07 -24.28 -19.29
C PHE A 791 -5.18 -24.13 -18.23
N LEU A 792 -6.45 -24.27 -18.61
CA LEU A 792 -7.57 -24.20 -17.65
C LEU A 792 -7.49 -25.31 -16.60
N TYR A 793 -7.07 -26.51 -16.98
CA TYR A 793 -6.87 -27.62 -16.05
C TYR A 793 -5.76 -27.32 -15.04
N ILE A 794 -4.60 -26.84 -15.51
CA ILE A 794 -3.46 -26.47 -14.64
C ILE A 794 -3.89 -25.36 -13.67
N GLU A 795 -4.48 -24.27 -14.17
CA GLU A 795 -4.95 -23.15 -13.35
C GLU A 795 -6.03 -23.55 -12.34
N SER A 796 -6.80 -24.61 -12.61
CA SER A 796 -7.80 -25.12 -11.65
C SER A 796 -7.19 -25.90 -10.47
N ARG A 797 -5.93 -26.33 -10.59
CA ARG A 797 -5.25 -27.21 -9.63
C ARG A 797 -4.14 -26.50 -8.85
N VAL A 798 -3.56 -25.44 -9.40
CA VAL A 798 -2.44 -24.71 -8.79
C VAL A 798 -2.94 -23.84 -7.62
N PRO A 799 -2.21 -23.79 -6.48
CA PRO A 799 -2.60 -22.98 -5.32
C PRO A 799 -2.61 -21.46 -5.55
N LEU A 800 -1.75 -20.96 -6.46
CA LEU A 800 -1.60 -19.56 -6.82
C LEU A 800 -1.74 -19.36 -8.34
N PRO A 801 -2.97 -19.50 -8.90
CA PRO A 801 -3.21 -19.38 -10.32
C PRO A 801 -2.87 -17.99 -10.86
N ILE A 802 -2.32 -17.93 -12.08
CA ILE A 802 -2.07 -16.66 -12.80
C ILE A 802 -3.40 -16.03 -13.19
N MET A 803 -4.39 -16.87 -13.53
CA MET A 803 -5.74 -16.46 -13.89
C MET A 803 -6.76 -17.25 -13.03
N PRO A 804 -7.17 -16.71 -11.88
CA PRO A 804 -8.10 -17.42 -11.01
C PRO A 804 -9.46 -17.58 -11.68
N LEU A 805 -9.81 -18.83 -12.02
CA LEU A 805 -11.02 -19.18 -12.77
C LEU A 805 -12.32 -18.79 -12.06
N HIS A 806 -12.29 -18.55 -10.75
CA HIS A 806 -13.46 -18.09 -10.02
C HIS A 806 -13.86 -16.64 -10.41
N LEU A 807 -12.93 -15.80 -10.89
CA LEU A 807 -13.20 -14.42 -11.31
C LEU A 807 -14.04 -14.35 -12.59
N ILE A 808 -13.94 -15.36 -13.47
CA ILE A 808 -14.65 -15.43 -14.75
C ILE A 808 -16.00 -16.17 -14.67
N ARG A 809 -16.39 -16.68 -13.50
CA ARG A 809 -17.61 -17.50 -13.32
C ARG A 809 -18.84 -16.72 -12.84
N LYS A 810 -18.66 -15.59 -12.15
CA LYS A 810 -19.77 -14.87 -11.51
C LYS A 810 -19.80 -13.40 -11.91
N ALA A 811 -21.00 -12.88 -12.20
CA ALA A 811 -21.25 -11.45 -12.34
C ALA A 811 -21.10 -10.74 -10.97
N PRO A 812 -20.67 -9.46 -10.93
CA PRO A 812 -20.35 -8.58 -12.07
C PRO A 812 -18.92 -8.74 -12.61
N ARG A 813 -18.04 -9.48 -11.93
CA ARG A 813 -16.60 -9.61 -12.28
C ARG A 813 -16.38 -10.21 -13.67
N ALA A 814 -17.06 -11.31 -13.98
CA ALA A 814 -16.98 -11.96 -15.28
C ALA A 814 -17.38 -11.02 -16.44
N ASN A 815 -18.47 -10.29 -16.25
CA ASN A 815 -18.99 -9.36 -17.26
C ASN A 815 -18.02 -8.17 -17.48
N LEU A 816 -17.39 -7.66 -16.42
CA LEU A 816 -16.37 -6.60 -16.51
C LEU A 816 -15.12 -7.09 -17.27
N LEU A 817 -14.64 -8.30 -16.97
CA LEU A 817 -13.50 -8.92 -17.67
C LEU A 817 -13.82 -9.12 -19.16
N LEU A 818 -14.97 -9.71 -19.47
CA LEU A 818 -15.40 -9.95 -20.85
C LEU A 818 -15.61 -8.65 -21.63
N SER A 819 -16.22 -7.64 -21.01
CA SER A 819 -16.43 -6.33 -21.65
C SER A 819 -15.11 -5.59 -21.89
N ASN A 820 -14.15 -5.68 -20.99
CA ASN A 820 -12.81 -5.12 -21.17
C ASN A 820 -12.01 -5.85 -22.27
N PHE A 821 -12.15 -7.18 -22.36
CA PHE A 821 -11.58 -7.99 -23.43
C PHE A 821 -12.14 -7.61 -24.82
N ILE A 822 -13.47 -7.50 -24.95
CA ILE A 822 -14.10 -7.08 -26.20
C ILE A 822 -13.67 -5.65 -26.57
N ALA A 823 -13.62 -4.73 -25.61
CA ALA A 823 -13.16 -3.37 -25.86
C ALA A 823 -11.72 -3.31 -26.39
N ALA A 824 -10.84 -4.20 -25.92
CA ALA A 824 -9.48 -4.32 -26.42
C ALA A 824 -9.44 -4.85 -27.86
N ILE A 825 -10.26 -5.85 -28.20
CA ILE A 825 -10.44 -6.33 -29.57
C ILE A 825 -10.85 -5.17 -30.48
N LEU A 826 -11.89 -4.43 -30.09
CA LEU A 826 -12.43 -3.31 -30.87
C LEU A 826 -11.38 -2.20 -31.06
N SER A 827 -10.72 -1.79 -29.98
CA SER A 827 -9.72 -0.72 -30.00
C SER A 827 -8.59 -1.03 -30.99
N ASN A 828 -8.02 -2.24 -30.94
CA ASN A 828 -6.89 -2.57 -31.80
C ASN A 828 -7.32 -2.91 -33.23
N SER A 829 -8.50 -3.51 -33.42
CA SER A 829 -9.06 -3.73 -34.76
C SER A 829 -9.26 -2.41 -35.50
N ILE A 830 -9.78 -1.39 -34.81
CA ILE A 830 -10.05 -0.09 -35.42
C ILE A 830 -8.73 0.66 -35.67
N LEU A 831 -7.83 0.69 -34.68
CA LEU A 831 -6.52 1.32 -34.82
C LEU A 831 -5.71 0.76 -36.01
N PHE A 832 -5.79 -0.54 -36.26
CA PHE A 832 -5.07 -1.20 -37.35
C PHE A 832 -5.69 -0.93 -38.74
N ASN A 833 -7.03 -0.88 -38.84
CA ASN A 833 -7.73 -0.85 -40.14
C ASN A 833 -8.09 0.55 -40.64
N ILE A 834 -8.21 1.56 -39.77
CA ILE A 834 -8.52 2.94 -40.20
C ILE A 834 -7.42 3.54 -41.10
N PRO A 835 -6.13 3.40 -40.79
CA PRO A 835 -5.08 3.91 -41.66
C PRO A 835 -5.05 3.19 -43.00
N LEU A 836 -5.36 1.90 -43.02
CA LEU A 836 -5.54 1.14 -44.25
C LEU A 836 -6.70 1.68 -45.10
N TYR A 837 -7.81 2.10 -44.48
CA TYR A 837 -8.89 2.78 -45.21
C TYR A 837 -8.42 4.10 -45.83
N PHE A 838 -7.69 4.93 -45.09
CA PHE A 838 -7.19 6.20 -45.61
C PHE A 838 -6.18 6.00 -46.74
N GLN A 839 -5.29 5.01 -46.65
CA GLN A 839 -4.25 4.78 -47.67
C GLN A 839 -4.77 3.99 -48.88
N ALA A 840 -5.59 2.95 -48.69
CA ALA A 840 -6.07 2.10 -49.78
C ALA A 840 -7.35 2.61 -50.46
N VAL A 841 -8.24 3.29 -49.74
CA VAL A 841 -9.54 3.75 -50.27
C VAL A 841 -9.52 5.24 -50.59
N LEU A 842 -8.98 6.08 -49.69
CA LEU A 842 -8.85 7.52 -49.95
C LEU A 842 -7.58 7.89 -50.72
N LEU A 843 -6.65 6.95 -50.89
CA LEU A 843 -5.36 7.18 -51.55
C LEU A 843 -4.58 8.35 -50.94
N SER A 844 -4.74 8.57 -49.63
CA SER A 844 -4.01 9.62 -48.91
C SER A 844 -2.65 9.14 -48.44
N SER A 845 -1.70 10.06 -48.28
CA SER A 845 -0.36 9.74 -47.77
C SER A 845 -0.38 9.15 -46.35
N ALA A 846 0.70 8.45 -45.99
CA ALA A 846 0.87 7.90 -44.65
C ALA A 846 0.90 9.02 -43.59
N THR A 847 1.56 10.15 -43.89
CA THR A 847 1.58 11.35 -43.03
C THR A 847 0.17 11.85 -42.71
N SER A 848 -0.68 12.05 -43.73
CA SER A 848 -2.05 12.55 -43.51
C SER A 848 -2.88 11.53 -42.73
N SER A 849 -2.69 10.24 -43.02
CA SER A 849 -3.39 9.14 -42.35
C SER A 849 -3.04 9.08 -40.86
N GLY A 850 -1.75 9.19 -40.51
CA GLY A 850 -1.27 9.24 -39.13
C GLY A 850 -1.77 10.46 -38.38
N LEU A 851 -1.60 11.67 -38.95
CA LEU A 851 -2.06 12.91 -38.32
C LEU A 851 -3.56 12.90 -37.99
N ARG A 852 -4.39 12.25 -38.83
CA ARG A 852 -5.83 12.08 -38.56
C ARG A 852 -6.12 11.23 -37.31
N LEU A 853 -5.19 10.37 -36.88
CA LEU A 853 -5.32 9.57 -35.64
C LEU A 853 -4.96 10.37 -34.38
N ALA A 854 -4.28 11.52 -34.50
CA ALA A 854 -3.85 12.32 -33.35
C ALA A 854 -5.05 12.81 -32.53
N LEU A 855 -6.07 13.35 -33.19
CA LEU A 855 -7.28 13.87 -32.55
C LEU A 855 -8.08 12.76 -31.83
N PRO A 856 -8.42 11.62 -32.47
CA PRO A 856 -9.03 10.47 -31.79
C PRO A 856 -8.23 10.00 -30.56
N SER A 857 -6.91 9.97 -30.64
CA SER A 857 -6.04 9.55 -29.53
C SER A 857 -6.07 10.53 -28.36
N ALA A 858 -6.09 11.84 -28.65
CA ALA A 858 -6.24 12.89 -27.64
C ALA A 858 -7.62 12.82 -26.95
N ILE A 859 -8.69 12.62 -27.73
CA ILE A 859 -10.06 12.50 -27.19
C ILE A 859 -10.18 11.29 -26.27
N ALA A 860 -9.62 10.14 -26.66
CA ALA A 860 -9.61 8.94 -25.82
C ALA A 860 -8.89 9.19 -24.50
N SER A 861 -7.76 9.89 -24.54
CA SER A 861 -6.96 10.23 -23.35
C SER A 861 -7.69 11.22 -22.43
N ILE A 862 -8.25 12.30 -22.99
CA ILE A 862 -9.02 13.31 -22.23
C ILE A 862 -10.25 12.68 -21.59
N THR A 863 -10.99 11.86 -22.36
CA THR A 863 -12.17 11.15 -21.86
C THR A 863 -11.76 10.14 -20.78
N GLY A 864 -10.62 9.46 -20.96
CA GLY A 864 -10.05 8.55 -19.96
C GLY A 864 -9.77 9.21 -18.62
N ALA A 865 -9.05 10.33 -18.64
CA ALA A 865 -8.78 11.12 -17.44
C ALA A 865 -10.08 11.64 -16.80
N SER A 866 -10.97 12.21 -17.62
CA SER A 866 -12.26 12.75 -17.17
C SER A 866 -13.15 11.68 -16.54
N THR A 867 -13.09 10.45 -17.02
CA THR A 867 -13.84 9.31 -16.46
C THR A 867 -13.47 9.06 -15.01
N GLY A 868 -12.18 9.12 -14.66
CA GLY A 868 -11.71 8.99 -13.28
C GLY A 868 -12.32 10.06 -12.37
N PHE A 869 -12.23 11.33 -12.76
CA PHE A 869 -12.83 12.45 -12.02
C PHE A 869 -14.35 12.33 -11.91
N ALA A 870 -15.02 11.95 -13.00
CA ALA A 870 -16.46 11.80 -13.04
C ALA A 870 -16.94 10.62 -12.17
N ILE A 871 -16.19 9.52 -12.09
CA ILE A 871 -16.48 8.42 -11.15
C ILE A 871 -16.34 8.91 -9.71
N THR A 872 -15.30 9.66 -9.38
CA THR A 872 -15.08 10.22 -8.04
C THR A 872 -16.22 11.17 -7.64
N TYR A 873 -16.66 12.02 -8.55
CA TYR A 873 -17.74 12.98 -8.32
C TYR A 873 -19.12 12.30 -8.24
N THR A 874 -19.46 11.48 -9.25
CA THR A 874 -20.79 10.84 -9.35
C THR A 874 -20.95 9.64 -8.41
N ARG A 875 -19.84 9.04 -7.96
CA ARG A 875 -19.77 7.84 -7.12
C ARG A 875 -20.46 6.62 -7.70
N ARG A 876 -20.71 6.62 -9.01
CA ARG A 876 -21.43 5.58 -9.75
C ARG A 876 -20.50 4.93 -10.76
N LEU A 877 -20.36 3.61 -10.66
CA LEU A 877 -19.43 2.83 -11.50
C LEU A 877 -20.08 2.23 -12.76
N LYS A 878 -21.42 2.19 -12.83
CA LYS A 878 -22.14 1.57 -13.95
C LYS A 878 -22.21 2.45 -15.20
N TRP A 879 -22.48 3.75 -15.04
CA TRP A 879 -22.68 4.63 -16.19
C TRP A 879 -21.45 4.74 -17.10
N PRO A 880 -20.19 4.79 -16.61
CA PRO A 880 -19.03 4.85 -17.51
C PRO A 880 -18.89 3.59 -18.34
N VAL A 881 -19.11 2.41 -17.76
CA VAL A 881 -18.99 1.14 -18.50
C VAL A 881 -20.10 0.99 -19.54
N VAL A 882 -21.34 1.40 -19.21
CA VAL A 882 -22.46 1.41 -20.17
C VAL A 882 -22.22 2.45 -21.26
N ALA A 883 -21.79 3.67 -20.90
CA ALA A 883 -21.46 4.71 -21.87
C ALA A 883 -20.34 4.26 -22.79
N GLY A 884 -19.26 3.70 -22.24
CA GLY A 884 -18.11 3.18 -22.98
C GLY A 884 -18.51 2.17 -24.05
N THR A 885 -19.23 1.11 -23.65
CA THR A 885 -19.73 0.10 -24.59
C THR A 885 -20.72 0.65 -25.63
N THR A 886 -21.59 1.58 -25.23
CA THR A 886 -22.55 2.22 -26.16
C THR A 886 -21.85 3.10 -27.19
N PHE A 887 -20.89 3.92 -26.76
CA PHE A 887 -20.09 4.77 -27.65
C PHE A 887 -19.22 3.94 -28.60
N TYR A 888 -18.69 2.80 -28.15
CA TYR A 888 -18.04 1.83 -29.03
C TYR A 888 -19.00 1.30 -30.11
N LEU A 889 -20.23 0.92 -29.74
CA LEU A 889 -21.24 0.44 -30.68
C LEU A 889 -21.59 1.51 -31.71
N VAL A 890 -21.88 2.73 -31.26
CA VAL A 890 -22.17 3.86 -32.14
C VAL A 890 -20.98 4.14 -33.07
N GLY A 891 -19.76 4.19 -32.54
CA GLY A 891 -18.55 4.38 -33.33
C GLY A 891 -18.34 3.30 -34.39
N CYS A 892 -18.53 2.03 -34.05
CA CYS A 892 -18.41 0.93 -35.01
C CYS A 892 -19.49 0.97 -36.09
N ILE A 893 -20.73 1.35 -35.75
CA ILE A 893 -21.81 1.55 -36.74
C ILE A 893 -21.45 2.68 -37.69
N LEU A 894 -20.99 3.83 -37.18
CA LEU A 894 -20.58 4.96 -38.02
C LEU A 894 -19.40 4.61 -38.93
N LEU A 895 -18.46 3.81 -38.43
CA LEU A 895 -17.35 3.28 -39.23
C LEU A 895 -17.81 2.31 -40.31
N ALA A 896 -18.82 1.47 -40.05
CA ALA A 896 -19.42 0.63 -41.08
C ALA A 896 -20.14 1.46 -42.17
N LEU A 897 -20.60 2.65 -41.81
CA LEU A 897 -21.24 3.61 -42.72
C LEU A 897 -20.26 4.54 -43.44
N LEU A 898 -18.94 4.37 -43.25
CA LEU A 898 -17.93 5.15 -43.93
C LEU A 898 -18.08 5.00 -45.46
N ARG A 899 -18.04 6.12 -46.16
CA ARG A 899 -18.17 6.20 -47.63
C ARG A 899 -17.08 7.10 -48.19
N ARG A 900 -16.62 6.79 -49.40
CA ARG A 900 -15.72 7.67 -50.15
C ARG A 900 -16.45 8.97 -50.53
N GLY A 901 -15.72 10.09 -50.50
CA GLY A 901 -16.26 11.42 -50.83
C GLY A 901 -16.89 12.21 -49.67
N MET A 902 -16.85 11.69 -48.44
CA MET A 902 -17.22 12.48 -47.25
C MET A 902 -16.26 13.68 -47.07
N SER A 903 -16.72 14.74 -46.39
CA SER A 903 -15.86 15.89 -46.08
C SER A 903 -14.71 15.49 -45.14
N PRO A 904 -13.54 16.16 -45.18
CA PRO A 904 -12.42 15.85 -44.29
C PRO A 904 -12.79 15.85 -42.80
N ALA A 905 -13.63 16.81 -42.38
CA ALA A 905 -14.14 16.88 -41.01
C ALA A 905 -15.03 15.69 -40.65
N ALA A 906 -15.83 15.19 -41.59
CA ALA A 906 -16.71 14.05 -41.35
C ALA A 906 -15.91 12.76 -41.07
N TYR A 907 -14.77 12.53 -41.74
CA TYR A 907 -13.89 11.39 -41.42
C TYR A 907 -13.37 11.45 -39.97
N LEU A 908 -13.01 12.64 -39.48
CA LEU A 908 -12.56 12.82 -38.10
C LEU A 908 -13.70 12.61 -37.10
N LEU A 909 -14.87 13.20 -37.37
CA LEU A 909 -16.05 13.10 -36.50
C LEU A 909 -16.55 11.66 -36.33
N VAL A 910 -16.43 10.82 -37.37
CA VAL A 910 -16.81 9.40 -37.29
C VAL A 910 -15.89 8.60 -36.33
N LEU A 911 -14.65 9.03 -36.13
CA LEU A 911 -13.70 8.38 -35.20
C LEU A 911 -13.95 8.77 -33.74
N VAL A 912 -14.55 9.94 -33.49
CA VAL A 912 -14.72 10.49 -32.13
C VAL A 912 -15.51 9.56 -31.18
N PRO A 913 -16.67 8.98 -31.56
CA PRO A 913 -17.44 8.15 -30.65
C PRO A 913 -16.68 6.93 -30.15
N GLN A 914 -15.90 6.28 -31.01
CA GLN A 914 -15.10 5.13 -30.61
C GLN A 914 -14.02 5.52 -29.58
N SER A 915 -13.35 6.66 -29.78
CA SER A 915 -12.37 7.19 -28.83
C SER A 915 -12.98 7.54 -27.47
N ILE A 916 -14.17 8.16 -27.46
CA ILE A 916 -14.93 8.40 -26.23
C ILE A 916 -15.27 7.06 -25.55
N GLY A 917 -15.70 6.08 -26.34
CA GLY A 917 -15.96 4.71 -25.88
C GLY A 917 -14.74 4.11 -25.17
N GLN A 918 -13.56 4.20 -25.79
CA GLN A 918 -12.30 3.75 -25.22
C GLN A 918 -11.98 4.43 -23.89
N GLY A 919 -12.13 5.76 -23.84
CA GLY A 919 -11.85 6.59 -22.66
C GLY A 919 -12.76 6.27 -21.48
N PHE A 920 -14.05 5.99 -21.69
CA PHE A 920 -14.92 5.55 -20.59
C PHE A 920 -14.67 4.10 -20.17
N GLN A 921 -14.41 3.23 -21.13
CA GLN A 921 -14.42 1.79 -20.95
C GLN A 921 -13.22 1.29 -20.12
N PHE A 922 -11.99 1.71 -20.44
CA PHE A 922 -10.81 1.16 -19.75
C PHE A 922 -10.69 1.61 -18.28
N PRO A 923 -10.79 2.91 -17.94
CA PRO A 923 -10.83 3.37 -16.55
C PRO A 923 -12.09 2.91 -15.83
N GLY A 924 -13.25 2.89 -16.52
CA GLY A 924 -14.52 2.47 -15.95
C GLY A 924 -14.51 1.00 -15.51
N THR A 925 -14.06 0.09 -16.39
CA THR A 925 -13.94 -1.34 -16.06
C THR A 925 -12.88 -1.60 -14.99
N PHE A 926 -11.76 -0.86 -15.03
CA PHE A 926 -10.71 -0.92 -14.01
C PHE A 926 -11.26 -0.54 -12.62
N MET A 927 -11.88 0.63 -12.48
CA MET A 927 -12.45 1.05 -11.19
C MET A 927 -13.61 0.17 -10.73
N ALA A 928 -14.45 -0.28 -11.65
CA ALA A 928 -15.57 -1.17 -11.34
C ALA A 928 -15.11 -2.53 -10.81
N ILE A 929 -14.05 -3.10 -11.39
CA ILE A 929 -13.57 -4.42 -10.97
C ILE A 929 -12.90 -4.36 -9.59
N LEU A 930 -12.12 -3.29 -9.33
CA LEU A 930 -11.50 -3.05 -8.02
C LEU A 930 -12.58 -2.88 -6.94
N ALA A 931 -13.59 -2.04 -7.18
CA ALA A 931 -14.68 -1.81 -6.22
C ALA A 931 -15.58 -3.04 -6.01
N SER A 932 -15.56 -4.01 -6.92
CA SER A 932 -16.29 -5.29 -6.81
C SER A 932 -15.46 -6.43 -6.18
N SER A 933 -14.25 -6.12 -5.71
CA SER A 933 -13.27 -7.08 -5.19
C SER A 933 -12.80 -6.70 -3.78
N THR A 934 -12.42 -7.68 -2.97
CA THR A 934 -11.92 -7.40 -1.61
C THR A 934 -10.49 -6.84 -1.66
N GLN A 935 -10.01 -6.20 -0.59
CA GLN A 935 -8.65 -5.63 -0.55
C GLN A 935 -7.56 -6.70 -0.77
N ALA A 936 -7.77 -7.92 -0.27
CA ALA A 936 -6.87 -9.06 -0.49
C ALA A 936 -6.84 -9.53 -1.96
N GLU A 937 -7.92 -9.33 -2.72
CA GLU A 937 -8.04 -9.77 -4.12
C GLU A 937 -7.56 -8.73 -5.15
N GLN A 938 -7.32 -7.47 -4.75
CA GLN A 938 -7.09 -6.34 -5.69
C GLN A 938 -5.95 -6.59 -6.67
N ALA A 939 -4.80 -7.08 -6.20
CA ALA A 939 -3.63 -7.33 -7.04
C ALA A 939 -3.91 -8.38 -8.11
N VAL A 940 -4.57 -9.47 -7.73
CA VAL A 940 -4.91 -10.60 -8.59
C VAL A 940 -5.96 -10.22 -9.64
N VAL A 941 -6.97 -9.45 -9.25
CA VAL A 941 -8.03 -8.99 -10.16
C VAL A 941 -7.47 -7.98 -11.17
N THR A 942 -6.55 -7.13 -10.73
CA THR A 942 -5.88 -6.15 -11.60
C THR A 942 -5.03 -6.82 -12.68
N SER A 943 -4.16 -7.76 -12.28
CA SER A 943 -3.33 -8.52 -13.23
C SER A 943 -4.18 -9.33 -14.20
N THR A 944 -5.27 -9.95 -13.72
CA THR A 944 -6.23 -10.68 -14.56
C THR A 944 -6.90 -9.75 -15.59
N LEU A 945 -7.39 -8.58 -15.19
CA LEU A 945 -8.02 -7.61 -16.10
C LEU A 945 -7.04 -7.15 -17.20
N ILE A 946 -5.78 -6.88 -16.85
CA ILE A 946 -4.75 -6.45 -17.80
C ILE A 946 -4.39 -7.59 -18.75
N LEU A 947 -4.21 -8.81 -18.25
CA LEU A 947 -3.93 -9.98 -19.08
C LEU A 947 -5.02 -10.19 -20.15
N TRP A 948 -6.30 -10.16 -19.74
CA TRP A 948 -7.42 -10.25 -20.68
C TRP A 948 -7.42 -9.10 -21.68
N ARG A 949 -7.08 -7.87 -21.26
CA ARG A 949 -6.95 -6.73 -22.18
C ARG A 949 -5.88 -7.01 -23.25
N CYS A 950 -4.71 -7.46 -22.84
CA CYS A 950 -3.60 -7.75 -23.75
C CYS A 950 -3.95 -8.85 -24.76
N VAL A 951 -4.56 -9.95 -24.31
CA VAL A 951 -5.04 -11.01 -25.22
C VAL A 951 -6.07 -10.45 -26.22
N GLY A 952 -6.98 -9.58 -25.76
CA GLY A 952 -7.95 -8.92 -26.63
C GLY A 952 -7.31 -8.02 -27.68
N LEU A 953 -6.27 -7.24 -27.32
CA LEU A 953 -5.53 -6.41 -28.29
C LEU A 953 -4.92 -7.28 -29.40
N VAL A 954 -4.27 -8.37 -29.03
CA VAL A 954 -3.62 -9.28 -30.01
C VAL A 954 -4.66 -9.93 -30.93
N LEU A 955 -5.77 -10.42 -30.36
CA LEU A 955 -6.86 -11.00 -31.14
C LEU A 955 -7.55 -9.98 -32.05
N GLY A 956 -7.62 -8.70 -31.67
CA GLY A 956 -8.18 -7.65 -32.51
C GLY A 956 -7.49 -7.53 -33.87
N VAL A 957 -6.16 -7.50 -33.90
CA VAL A 957 -5.41 -7.45 -35.18
C VAL A 957 -5.58 -8.74 -35.96
N ALA A 958 -5.46 -9.89 -35.30
CA ALA A 958 -5.57 -11.20 -35.97
C ALA A 958 -6.97 -11.41 -36.60
N MET A 959 -8.04 -11.16 -35.84
CA MET A 959 -9.41 -11.34 -36.33
C MET A 959 -9.78 -10.32 -37.41
N SER A 960 -9.45 -9.04 -37.21
CA SER A 960 -9.77 -8.02 -38.20
C SER A 960 -8.99 -8.23 -39.50
N SER A 961 -7.71 -8.62 -39.42
CA SER A 961 -6.92 -8.97 -40.60
C SER A 961 -7.45 -10.22 -41.30
N LEU A 962 -7.85 -11.25 -40.55
CA LEU A 962 -8.46 -12.44 -41.12
C LEU A 962 -9.68 -12.08 -41.98
N VAL A 963 -10.57 -11.22 -41.47
CA VAL A 963 -11.75 -10.75 -42.20
C VAL A 963 -11.36 -9.92 -43.40
N VAL A 964 -10.51 -8.90 -43.24
CA VAL A 964 -10.09 -8.03 -44.36
C VAL A 964 -9.45 -8.84 -45.49
N GLN A 965 -8.52 -9.75 -45.18
CA GLN A 965 -7.77 -10.48 -46.20
C GLN A 965 -8.67 -11.46 -46.97
N ASN A 966 -9.51 -12.24 -46.27
CA ASN A 966 -10.43 -13.17 -46.93
C ASN A 966 -11.52 -12.42 -47.72
N ALA A 967 -12.06 -11.34 -47.15
CA ALA A 967 -13.06 -10.52 -47.83
C ALA A 967 -12.49 -9.81 -49.06
N LEU A 968 -11.25 -9.32 -48.98
CA LEU A 968 -10.57 -8.66 -50.10
C LEU A 968 -10.38 -9.64 -51.26
N VAL A 969 -9.97 -10.88 -51.01
CA VAL A 969 -9.86 -11.92 -52.06
C VAL A 969 -11.21 -12.16 -52.73
N HIS A 970 -12.28 -12.27 -51.93
CA HIS A 970 -13.62 -12.45 -52.45
C HIS A 970 -14.07 -11.26 -53.30
N TYR A 971 -13.98 -10.04 -52.79
CA TYR A 971 -14.43 -8.83 -53.48
C TYR A 971 -13.59 -8.47 -54.71
N LEU A 972 -12.28 -8.75 -54.70
CA LEU A 972 -11.45 -8.63 -55.89
C LEU A 972 -11.91 -9.61 -56.98
N GLY A 973 -12.31 -10.84 -56.61
CA GLY A 973 -12.88 -11.80 -57.55
C GLY A 973 -14.20 -11.34 -58.17
N VAL A 974 -15.02 -10.61 -57.41
CA VAL A 974 -16.36 -10.12 -57.80
C VAL A 974 -16.30 -8.82 -58.60
N PHE A 975 -15.50 -7.83 -58.17
CA PHE A 975 -15.51 -6.49 -58.74
C PHE A 975 -14.49 -6.25 -59.85
N VAL A 976 -13.38 -7.01 -59.89
CA VAL A 976 -12.40 -6.90 -60.98
C VAL A 976 -12.90 -7.74 -62.16
N VAL A 977 -13.14 -7.06 -63.29
CA VAL A 977 -13.62 -7.67 -64.54
C VAL A 977 -12.65 -8.74 -65.03
N ASP A 978 -13.20 -9.86 -65.56
CA ASP A 978 -12.41 -10.92 -66.17
C ASP A 978 -11.70 -10.41 -67.43
N GLY A 979 -10.38 -10.27 -67.36
CA GLY A 979 -9.50 -9.83 -68.44
C GLY A 979 -8.10 -10.45 -68.28
N PRO A 980 -7.23 -10.36 -69.31
CA PRO A 980 -5.90 -10.98 -69.28
C PRO A 980 -5.04 -10.50 -68.10
N ASP A 981 -5.23 -9.24 -67.68
CA ASP A 981 -4.47 -8.63 -66.58
C ASP A 981 -5.10 -8.83 -65.20
N LYS A 982 -6.28 -9.49 -65.08
CA LYS A 982 -7.01 -9.63 -63.79
C LYS A 982 -6.14 -10.30 -62.74
N GLU A 983 -5.52 -11.41 -63.07
CA GLU A 983 -4.67 -12.15 -62.12
C GLU A 983 -3.47 -11.33 -61.68
N ASP A 984 -2.88 -10.54 -62.59
CA ASP A 984 -1.73 -9.69 -62.30
C ASP A 984 -2.10 -8.46 -61.47
N VAL A 985 -3.23 -7.81 -61.76
CA VAL A 985 -3.79 -6.71 -60.95
C VAL A 985 -4.09 -7.20 -59.55
N VAL A 986 -4.81 -8.32 -59.42
CA VAL A 986 -5.14 -8.94 -58.11
C VAL A 986 -3.87 -9.31 -57.34
N ARG A 987 -2.86 -9.87 -58.03
CA ARG A 987 -1.58 -10.21 -57.41
C ARG A 987 -0.80 -8.97 -56.94
N ARG A 988 -0.79 -7.89 -57.73
CA ARG A 988 -0.10 -6.62 -57.39
C ARG A 988 -0.72 -5.96 -56.17
N VAL A 989 -2.04 -5.80 -56.14
CA VAL A 989 -2.73 -5.08 -55.05
C VAL A 989 -2.77 -5.87 -53.76
N ARG A 990 -2.79 -7.21 -53.83
CA ARG A 990 -2.63 -8.06 -52.64
C ARG A 990 -1.22 -8.05 -52.05
N LYS A 991 -0.22 -7.64 -52.83
CA LYS A 991 1.18 -7.54 -52.41
C LYS A 991 1.56 -6.13 -51.95
N SER A 992 0.99 -5.09 -52.55
CA SER A 992 1.31 -3.69 -52.25
C SER A 992 0.04 -2.85 -52.23
N VAL A 993 -0.15 -2.12 -51.13
CA VAL A 993 -1.25 -1.15 -50.98
C VAL A 993 -0.96 0.10 -51.80
N GLU A 994 0.30 0.51 -51.90
CA GLU A 994 0.73 1.66 -52.72
C GLU A 994 0.47 1.43 -54.21
N ALA A 995 0.55 0.17 -54.67
CA ALA A 995 0.26 -0.17 -56.06
C ALA A 995 -1.17 0.19 -56.49
N VAL A 996 -2.12 0.35 -55.55
CA VAL A 996 -3.49 0.77 -55.87
C VAL A 996 -3.51 2.18 -56.48
N ALA A 997 -2.64 3.09 -56.01
CA ALA A 997 -2.59 4.46 -56.52
C ALA A 997 -2.04 4.52 -57.97
N GLU A 998 -1.15 3.59 -58.31
CA GLU A 998 -0.48 3.49 -59.62
C GLU A 998 -1.33 2.81 -60.69
N LEU A 999 -2.46 2.20 -60.33
CA LEU A 999 -3.33 1.54 -61.31
C LEU A 999 -4.05 2.56 -62.21
N GLU A 1000 -4.17 2.22 -63.49
CA GLU A 1000 -5.00 2.95 -64.44
C GLU A 1000 -6.49 2.70 -64.18
N GLU A 1001 -7.33 3.66 -64.54
CA GLU A 1001 -8.78 3.45 -64.56
C GLU A 1001 -9.15 2.49 -65.69
N PRO A 1002 -10.09 1.55 -65.52
CA PRO A 1002 -11.05 1.42 -64.41
C PRO A 1002 -10.61 0.47 -63.27
N TYR A 1003 -9.44 -0.18 -63.39
CA TYR A 1003 -8.97 -1.16 -62.42
C TYR A 1003 -8.75 -0.55 -61.04
N ARG A 1004 -8.27 0.69 -60.97
CA ARG A 1004 -8.11 1.43 -59.71
C ARG A 1004 -9.41 1.53 -58.93
N GLU A 1005 -10.50 2.00 -59.55
CA GLU A 1005 -11.81 2.12 -58.92
C GLU A 1005 -12.36 0.76 -58.45
N MET A 1006 -12.19 -0.30 -59.25
CA MET A 1006 -12.63 -1.66 -58.88
C MET A 1006 -11.89 -2.20 -57.65
N VAL A 1007 -10.58 -1.97 -57.58
CA VAL A 1007 -9.75 -2.37 -56.44
C VAL A 1007 -10.09 -1.55 -55.21
N VAL A 1008 -10.25 -0.22 -55.34
CA VAL A 1008 -10.67 0.67 -54.25
C VAL A 1008 -12.01 0.23 -53.66
N ARG A 1009 -12.99 -0.12 -54.50
CA ARG A 1009 -14.29 -0.67 -54.05
C ARG A 1009 -14.14 -2.01 -53.33
N SER A 1010 -13.20 -2.85 -53.77
CA SER A 1010 -12.91 -4.13 -53.11
C SER A 1010 -12.35 -3.91 -51.70
N TYR A 1011 -11.42 -2.96 -51.53
CA TYR A 1011 -10.91 -2.56 -50.22
C TYR A 1011 -12.00 -1.92 -49.35
N GLU A 1012 -12.82 -1.03 -49.90
CA GLU A 1012 -13.94 -0.39 -49.18
C GLU A 1012 -14.91 -1.45 -48.64
N ALA A 1013 -15.29 -2.43 -49.46
CA ALA A 1013 -16.21 -3.51 -49.06
C ALA A 1013 -15.59 -4.44 -48.01
N ALA A 1014 -14.32 -4.80 -48.16
CA ALA A 1014 -13.59 -5.63 -47.19
C ALA A 1014 -13.47 -4.94 -45.82
N LEU A 1015 -13.10 -3.66 -45.79
CA LEU A 1015 -12.99 -2.88 -44.57
C LEU A 1015 -14.35 -2.64 -43.92
N ARG A 1016 -15.39 -2.37 -44.73
CA ARG A 1016 -16.77 -2.25 -44.23
C ARG A 1016 -17.22 -3.52 -43.51
N LEU A 1017 -16.95 -4.71 -44.06
CA LEU A 1017 -17.29 -5.97 -43.40
C LEU A 1017 -16.60 -6.12 -42.04
N THR A 1018 -15.33 -5.70 -41.95
CA THR A 1018 -14.58 -5.69 -40.67
C THR A 1018 -15.19 -4.75 -39.64
N PHE A 1019 -15.64 -3.55 -40.05
CA PHE A 1019 -16.33 -2.63 -39.14
C PHE A 1019 -17.71 -3.14 -38.72
N VAL A 1020 -18.42 -3.87 -39.60
CA VAL A 1020 -19.68 -4.57 -39.23
C VAL A 1020 -19.42 -5.65 -38.18
N LEU A 1021 -18.36 -6.45 -38.32
CA LEU A 1021 -17.96 -7.40 -37.28
C LEU A 1021 -17.68 -6.68 -35.94
N CYS A 1022 -16.97 -5.55 -35.98
CA CYS A 1022 -16.72 -4.73 -34.80
C CYS A 1022 -18.04 -4.23 -34.17
N ALA A 1023 -19.02 -3.83 -34.97
CA ALA A 1023 -20.34 -3.41 -34.47
C ALA A 1023 -21.09 -4.57 -33.78
N VAL A 1024 -21.03 -5.78 -34.33
CA VAL A 1024 -21.62 -6.98 -33.71
C VAL A 1024 -20.96 -7.27 -32.36
N LEU A 1025 -19.62 -7.25 -32.29
CA LEU A 1025 -18.88 -7.45 -31.05
C LEU A 1025 -19.20 -6.36 -30.01
N ALA A 1026 -19.30 -5.10 -30.44
CA ALA A 1026 -19.71 -4.00 -29.57
C ALA A 1026 -21.14 -4.17 -29.04
N ALA A 1027 -22.06 -4.66 -29.85
CA ALA A 1027 -23.43 -4.97 -29.41
C ALA A 1027 -23.44 -6.08 -28.34
N ILE A 1028 -22.63 -7.13 -28.50
CA ILE A 1028 -22.44 -8.17 -27.49
C ILE A 1028 -21.92 -7.56 -26.18
N ALA A 1029 -20.93 -6.64 -26.25
CA ALA A 1029 -20.42 -5.98 -25.05
C ALA A 1029 -21.50 -5.16 -24.31
N VAL A 1030 -22.39 -4.47 -25.03
CA VAL A 1030 -23.53 -3.76 -24.44
C VAL A 1030 -24.47 -4.74 -23.72
N VAL A 1031 -24.82 -5.85 -24.36
CA VAL A 1031 -25.70 -6.88 -23.76
C VAL A 1031 -25.09 -7.49 -22.49
N VAL A 1032 -23.78 -7.72 -22.47
CA VAL A 1032 -23.06 -8.24 -21.29
C VAL A 1032 -23.06 -7.24 -20.12
N VAL A 1033 -22.99 -5.94 -20.42
CA VAL A 1033 -22.85 -4.87 -19.42
C VAL A 1033 -24.19 -4.38 -18.88
N LEU A 1034 -25.24 -4.33 -19.70
CA LEU A 1034 -26.55 -3.78 -19.34
C LEU A 1034 -27.16 -4.40 -18.06
N PRO A 1035 -27.19 -5.74 -17.87
CA PRO A 1035 -27.82 -6.37 -16.71
C PRO A 1035 -26.97 -6.27 -15.43
N MET A 1036 -25.70 -5.84 -15.52
CA MET A 1036 -24.82 -5.78 -14.37
C MET A 1036 -25.32 -4.83 -13.29
N ARG A 1037 -25.13 -5.24 -12.03
CA ARG A 1037 -25.30 -4.38 -10.85
C ARG A 1037 -23.92 -4.15 -10.22
N LEU A 1038 -23.56 -2.87 -10.06
CA LEU A 1038 -22.29 -2.47 -9.47
C LEU A 1038 -22.54 -1.67 -8.18
N PRO A 1039 -21.67 -1.80 -7.17
CA PRO A 1039 -21.77 -1.03 -5.93
C PRO A 1039 -21.58 0.47 -6.19
N ARG A 1040 -22.08 1.31 -5.27
CA ARG A 1040 -21.78 2.76 -5.23
C ARG A 1040 -20.58 3.00 -4.34
N LEU A 1041 -19.75 3.99 -4.67
CA LEU A 1041 -18.64 4.40 -3.79
C LEU A 1041 -19.21 5.13 -2.56
N GLY A 1042 -18.78 4.72 -1.36
CA GLY A 1042 -19.35 5.18 -0.08
C GLY A 1042 -19.21 6.68 0.21
N GLN A 1043 -20.16 7.25 0.96
CA GLN A 1043 -20.12 8.62 1.45
C GLN A 1043 -19.13 8.74 2.63
N ALA A 1044 -18.07 9.54 2.48
CA ALA A 1044 -17.57 10.29 3.63
C ALA A 1044 -18.68 11.28 4.01
N SER A 1045 -19.24 11.16 5.21
CA SER A 1045 -20.18 12.14 5.74
C SER A 1045 -19.47 13.49 5.85
N ARG A 1046 -19.73 14.39 4.88
CA ARG A 1046 -19.68 15.83 5.15
C ARG A 1046 -20.81 16.10 6.14
N LYS A 1047 -20.49 16.16 7.43
CA LYS A 1047 -21.29 16.94 8.37
C LYS A 1047 -20.78 18.37 8.31
N LEU A 1048 -21.70 19.27 7.99
CA LEU A 1048 -21.64 20.70 8.29
C LEU A 1048 -21.35 20.91 9.78
#